data_AF-A0AB37HS52-F1
#
_entry.id   AF-A0AB37HS52-F1
#
_cell.length_a   1.000
_cell.length_b   1.000
_cell.length_c   1.000
_cell.angle_alpha   90.00
_cell.angle_beta   90.00
_cell.angle_gamma   90.00
#
_symmetry.space_group_name_H-M   'P 1'
#
loop_
_entity.id
_entity.type
_entity.pdbx_description
1 polymer ?
#
loop_
_entity_poly.entity_id
_entity_poly.type
_entity_poly.pdbx_seq_one_letter_code
_entity_poly.pdbx_strand_id
1 'polypeptide(L)'
;MGAEDVMPLPDDVSGCVEEVASGWDAVVKGVMGTQVARDRSDGVPGWIGEDADAYTGSIKRLGERARGLGQCLMPASETLRTWGAAVRKMITTTVPDFWERYNEAYRVRNRGLDDLEARIRAGEVLTPVEQEIEMTGLENALIKTIDGIVAEYKAAMDGLDDDAQTAATAIQNTLNTIVDPSLQGSRNRIGATLFNDIPVVDGQAEWEQAQELAPRIAERIKDPNLTPEELQAFHDEYGSLLSNPFVANALGEVVTPQQMVEFSIRVKILGNRLSDVSVGDEVNRQIGTAMVLASGGMNTDPTNIHDQTCFETAKKGLIANDGNSVANCPASFAESMKSAGRVSYRTWGAEEIGGYGAMLQLMGEAGKQNKDLALGADFFNSPSGGLSVAQDLVAWNATSKLWNTSDGYAQIPSLFHVKDDSLSDPKVGMRDPLHAMYTLMDRPESLVSAGAAESLVELPEGNEGQVSEKIDPTLRDADIARLDSIRGFLNSNTPEGVDAGIPGKDMNHDNNVDGKDKVTNMTRYLTGWRQSAYPSSPYFGFQDGGEQFGKVIQQASIPEKHMSLEDVTDEGLKKQWWERDEQIKRIAGNFMFGYQDGLEHPAALPGKDEHDGQRMYGYTNSRLRSWAGVIMSPHMEDVTISMKDPKNTNDVVGGGDDRHQITFSSNMRGRLLKKAGFFTDLGFDNPAVNDNGTPDDTKDDYYEGGRAPAIDNLLIAAKAGYEDELHEAAKNKSWDQAEQVSSKWAPAMEALFTAPADANEQTLRALNERNARWQKFISAGIGAIPIAGDLAKGEYGGWIADQARSNGTASVLEAFLPTNNENADALPDAKDMTEEYMSSAIYQEMSTQGDFPAAGENSPGAYSGGSKGSKYSLVREDGLLKSYSEMKPEEKDLFERFIAEKYSDYAEVHEQNLHAIDLAKNKHDEARTR
;
A
#
# COMPACT_ATOMS: atom_id res chain seq x y z
N MET A 1 63.75 -40.79 -35.83
CA MET A 1 62.34 -40.62 -35.46
C MET A 1 61.51 -41.28 -36.54
N GLY A 2 60.62 -42.19 -36.14
CA GLY A 2 59.64 -42.79 -37.05
C GLY A 2 58.51 -41.80 -37.36
N ALA A 3 57.66 -42.13 -38.33
CA ALA A 3 56.49 -41.30 -38.68
C ALA A 3 55.57 -41.04 -37.48
N GLU A 4 55.44 -42.04 -36.60
CA GLU A 4 54.65 -42.01 -35.36
C GLU A 4 55.19 -41.00 -34.33
N ASP A 5 56.52 -40.78 -34.29
CA ASP A 5 57.14 -39.80 -33.38
C ASP A 5 56.90 -38.35 -33.85
N VAL A 6 56.79 -38.16 -35.17
CA VAL A 6 56.67 -36.83 -35.81
C VAL A 6 55.21 -36.41 -35.92
N MET A 7 54.31 -37.37 -36.09
CA MET A 7 52.87 -37.17 -36.30
C MET A 7 52.08 -38.10 -35.37
N PRO A 8 52.02 -37.83 -34.06
CA PRO A 8 51.30 -38.67 -33.11
C PRO A 8 49.79 -38.73 -33.42
N LEU A 9 49.11 -39.77 -32.94
CA LEU A 9 47.65 -39.81 -32.97
C LEU A 9 47.07 -38.79 -31.97
N PRO A 10 45.88 -38.23 -32.22
CA PRO A 10 45.10 -37.57 -31.18
C PRO A 10 44.66 -38.58 -30.11
N ASP A 11 44.35 -38.09 -28.91
CA ASP A 11 43.78 -38.92 -27.84
C ASP A 11 42.42 -39.50 -28.27
N ASP A 12 42.19 -40.81 -28.02
CA ASP A 12 40.91 -41.45 -28.30
C ASP A 12 39.87 -41.11 -27.23
N VAL A 13 39.20 -39.99 -27.42
CA VAL A 13 38.07 -39.54 -26.59
C VAL A 13 36.72 -40.02 -27.10
N SER A 14 36.67 -40.84 -28.17
CA SER A 14 35.41 -41.19 -28.85
C SER A 14 34.44 -41.95 -27.94
N GLY A 15 34.96 -42.73 -26.99
CA GLY A 15 34.15 -43.40 -25.96
C GLY A 15 33.49 -42.42 -24.99
N CYS A 16 34.26 -41.47 -24.46
CA CYS A 16 33.76 -40.43 -23.55
C CYS A 16 32.71 -39.54 -24.23
N VAL A 17 32.93 -39.20 -25.51
CA VAL A 17 31.99 -38.40 -26.31
C VAL A 17 30.65 -39.10 -26.46
N GLU A 18 30.65 -40.41 -26.75
CA GLU A 18 29.40 -41.18 -26.87
C GLU A 18 28.68 -41.33 -25.53
N GLU A 19 29.41 -41.46 -24.43
CA GLU A 19 28.81 -41.50 -23.08
C GLU A 19 28.06 -40.20 -22.77
N VAL A 20 28.70 -39.05 -23.03
CA VAL A 20 28.05 -37.73 -22.86
C VAL A 20 26.84 -37.61 -23.80
N ALA A 21 26.99 -37.91 -25.09
CA ALA A 21 25.90 -37.83 -26.07
C ALA A 21 24.69 -38.71 -25.67
N SER A 22 24.96 -39.93 -25.19
CA SER A 22 23.92 -40.84 -24.69
C SER A 22 23.24 -40.31 -23.42
N GLY A 23 23.98 -39.62 -22.54
CA GLY A 23 23.43 -38.92 -21.39
C GLY A 23 22.41 -37.84 -21.78
N TRP A 24 22.73 -37.04 -22.79
CA TRP A 24 21.79 -36.05 -23.34
C TRP A 24 20.52 -36.70 -23.91
N ASP A 25 20.67 -37.78 -24.68
CA ASP A 25 19.51 -38.54 -25.20
C ASP A 25 18.64 -39.10 -24.07
N ALA A 26 19.26 -39.55 -22.97
CA ALA A 26 18.54 -40.04 -21.81
C ALA A 26 17.75 -38.93 -21.10
N VAL A 27 18.32 -37.74 -20.95
CA VAL A 27 17.63 -36.56 -20.40
C VAL A 27 16.44 -36.17 -21.28
N VAL A 28 16.64 -36.07 -22.60
CA VAL A 28 15.56 -35.77 -23.57
C VAL A 28 14.43 -36.79 -23.43
N LYS A 29 14.75 -38.09 -23.43
CA LYS A 29 13.75 -39.16 -23.26
C LYS A 29 13.04 -39.09 -21.92
N GLY A 30 13.76 -38.75 -20.85
CA GLY A 30 13.20 -38.58 -19.51
C GLY A 30 12.17 -37.46 -19.47
N VAL A 31 12.55 -36.26 -19.93
CA VAL A 31 11.68 -35.07 -19.96
C VAL A 31 10.45 -35.31 -20.84
N MET A 32 10.65 -35.77 -22.08
CA MET A 32 9.57 -36.07 -23.03
C MET A 32 8.72 -37.29 -22.60
N GLY A 33 9.22 -38.08 -21.65
CA GLY A 33 8.55 -39.23 -21.06
C GLY A 33 7.59 -38.86 -19.93
N THR A 34 7.68 -37.65 -19.38
CA THR A 34 6.84 -37.20 -18.26
C THR A 34 5.36 -37.14 -18.65
N GLN A 35 4.48 -37.31 -17.66
CA GLN A 35 3.03 -37.18 -17.88
C GLN A 35 2.68 -35.78 -18.37
N VAL A 36 3.32 -34.75 -17.82
CA VAL A 36 3.07 -33.34 -18.18
C VAL A 36 3.51 -33.02 -19.62
N ALA A 37 4.65 -33.54 -20.09
CA ALA A 37 5.05 -33.36 -21.50
C ALA A 37 4.12 -34.10 -22.48
N ARG A 38 3.50 -35.20 -22.04
CA ARG A 38 2.57 -36.02 -22.82
C ARG A 38 1.13 -35.53 -22.75
N ASP A 39 0.80 -34.74 -21.74
CA ASP A 39 -0.56 -34.27 -21.55
C ASP A 39 -0.96 -33.30 -22.67
N ARG A 40 -2.15 -33.52 -23.20
CA ARG A 40 -2.81 -32.75 -24.26
C ARG A 40 -4.26 -32.46 -23.88
N SER A 41 -4.63 -32.69 -22.62
CA SER A 41 -5.98 -32.52 -22.14
C SER A 41 -6.38 -31.04 -22.13
N ASP A 42 -7.68 -30.78 -22.32
CA ASP A 42 -8.24 -29.43 -22.30
C ASP A 42 -8.81 -29.03 -20.94
N GLY A 43 -8.68 -29.89 -19.93
CA GLY A 43 -9.16 -29.66 -18.58
C GLY A 43 -9.23 -30.94 -17.76
N VAL A 44 -9.50 -30.79 -16.46
CA VAL A 44 -9.72 -31.91 -15.54
C VAL A 44 -11.19 -32.34 -15.60
N PRO A 45 -11.52 -33.59 -16.00
CA PRO A 45 -12.91 -34.02 -16.14
C PRO A 45 -13.71 -33.86 -14.84
N GLY A 46 -14.79 -33.06 -14.89
CA GLY A 46 -15.70 -32.85 -13.76
C GLY A 46 -15.31 -31.74 -12.79
N TRP A 47 -14.18 -31.05 -13.01
CA TRP A 47 -13.81 -29.85 -12.26
C TRP A 47 -14.04 -28.62 -13.15
N ILE A 48 -14.89 -27.70 -12.70
CA ILE A 48 -15.31 -26.50 -13.45
C ILE A 48 -15.23 -25.30 -12.50
N GLY A 49 -14.68 -24.18 -12.97
CA GLY A 49 -14.49 -22.94 -12.20
C GLY A 49 -13.13 -22.31 -12.46
N GLU A 50 -12.93 -21.08 -11.99
CA GLU A 50 -11.68 -20.31 -12.22
C GLU A 50 -10.43 -21.04 -11.71
N ASP A 51 -10.52 -21.71 -10.56
CA ASP A 51 -9.42 -22.54 -10.04
C ASP A 51 -9.06 -23.71 -10.98
N ALA A 52 -10.06 -24.31 -11.61
CA ALA A 52 -9.87 -25.41 -12.56
C ALA A 52 -9.18 -24.91 -13.84
N ASP A 53 -9.55 -23.71 -14.30
CA ASP A 53 -8.96 -23.06 -15.46
C ASP A 53 -7.52 -22.62 -15.19
N ALA A 54 -7.24 -22.03 -14.01
CA ALA A 54 -5.90 -21.65 -13.58
C ALA A 54 -4.97 -22.87 -13.45
N TYR A 55 -5.47 -23.96 -12.87
CA TYR A 55 -4.73 -25.23 -12.79
C TYR A 55 -4.45 -25.81 -14.18
N THR A 56 -5.46 -25.87 -15.04
CA THR A 56 -5.32 -26.39 -16.41
C THR A 56 -4.34 -25.53 -17.22
N GLY A 57 -4.40 -24.21 -17.08
CA GLY A 57 -3.45 -23.28 -17.68
C GLY A 57 -2.01 -23.53 -17.23
N SER A 58 -1.81 -23.75 -15.92
CA SER A 58 -0.49 -24.05 -15.34
C SER A 58 0.09 -25.36 -15.89
N ILE A 59 -0.71 -26.44 -15.96
CA ILE A 59 -0.27 -27.72 -16.53
C ILE A 59 0.07 -27.59 -18.01
N LYS A 60 -0.74 -26.86 -18.78
CA LYS A 60 -0.49 -26.63 -20.21
C LYS A 60 0.85 -25.92 -20.43
N ARG A 61 1.11 -24.83 -19.69
CA ARG A 61 2.40 -24.10 -19.75
C ARG A 61 3.56 -25.01 -19.34
N LEU A 62 3.43 -25.76 -18.25
CA LEU A 62 4.48 -26.70 -17.81
C LEU A 62 4.75 -27.78 -18.86
N GLY A 63 3.70 -28.30 -19.51
CA GLY A 63 3.81 -29.27 -20.60
C GLY A 63 4.47 -28.69 -21.85
N GLU A 64 4.21 -27.42 -22.16
CA GLU A 64 4.89 -26.70 -23.24
C GLU A 64 6.37 -26.47 -22.93
N ARG A 65 6.71 -26.03 -21.71
CA ARG A 65 8.10 -25.86 -21.24
C ARG A 65 8.87 -27.18 -21.28
N ALA A 66 8.27 -28.27 -20.77
CA ALA A 66 8.89 -29.60 -20.80
C ALA A 66 9.16 -30.07 -22.25
N ARG A 67 8.20 -29.88 -23.16
CA ARG A 67 8.38 -30.20 -24.58
C ARG A 67 9.44 -29.33 -25.25
N GLY A 68 9.43 -28.02 -24.97
CA GLY A 68 10.42 -27.08 -25.47
C GLY A 68 11.83 -27.42 -25.01
N LEU A 69 12.01 -27.74 -23.72
CA LEU A 69 13.29 -28.18 -23.17
C LEU A 69 13.79 -29.45 -23.88
N GLY A 70 12.94 -30.47 -24.02
CA GLY A 70 13.29 -31.68 -24.75
C GLY A 70 13.71 -31.42 -26.21
N GLN A 71 13.05 -30.47 -26.88
CA GLN A 71 13.38 -30.06 -28.25
C GLN A 71 14.72 -29.33 -28.34
N CYS A 72 15.00 -28.40 -27.43
CA CYS A 72 16.26 -27.66 -27.40
C CYS A 72 17.46 -28.57 -27.16
N LEU A 73 17.34 -29.59 -26.31
CA LEU A 73 18.47 -30.46 -25.95
C LEU A 73 18.84 -31.49 -27.05
N MET A 74 17.94 -31.80 -28.00
CA MET A 74 18.17 -32.84 -29.01
C MET A 74 19.41 -32.64 -29.90
N PRO A 75 19.70 -31.45 -30.45
CA PRO A 75 20.85 -31.25 -31.35
C PRO A 75 22.23 -31.45 -30.70
N ALA A 76 22.32 -31.39 -29.37
CA ALA A 76 23.58 -31.50 -28.64
C ALA A 76 24.22 -32.90 -28.79
N SER A 77 23.42 -33.97 -28.72
CA SER A 77 23.94 -35.34 -28.85
C SER A 77 24.42 -35.64 -30.26
N GLU A 78 23.74 -35.13 -31.29
CA GLU A 78 24.14 -35.28 -32.70
C GLU A 78 25.44 -34.53 -33.00
N THR A 79 25.60 -33.33 -32.44
CA THR A 79 26.81 -32.52 -32.58
C THR A 79 28.02 -33.22 -31.97
N LEU A 80 27.88 -33.77 -30.76
CA LEU A 80 28.92 -34.57 -30.09
C LEU A 80 29.31 -35.80 -30.91
N ARG A 81 28.34 -36.55 -31.43
CA ARG A 81 28.60 -37.73 -32.27
C ARG A 81 29.33 -37.40 -33.56
N THR A 82 29.02 -36.25 -34.17
CA THR A 82 29.69 -35.78 -35.38
C THR A 82 31.18 -35.53 -35.11
N TRP A 83 31.51 -34.83 -34.02
CA TRP A 83 32.90 -34.63 -33.61
C TRP A 83 33.59 -35.95 -33.22
N GLY A 84 32.92 -36.81 -32.45
CA GLY A 84 33.44 -38.14 -32.10
C GLY A 84 33.76 -39.00 -33.33
N ALA A 85 32.98 -38.89 -34.39
CA ALA A 85 33.24 -39.55 -35.67
C ALA A 85 34.47 -38.95 -36.38
N ALA A 86 34.68 -37.63 -36.31
CA ALA A 86 35.87 -36.96 -36.84
C ALA A 86 37.15 -37.43 -36.12
N VAL A 87 37.14 -37.48 -34.78
CA VAL A 87 38.25 -38.03 -33.97
C VAL A 87 38.55 -39.48 -34.37
N ARG A 88 37.52 -40.33 -34.46
CA ARG A 88 37.72 -41.74 -34.85
C ARG A 88 38.27 -41.87 -36.27
N LYS A 89 37.85 -41.01 -37.20
CA LYS A 89 38.41 -40.96 -38.57
C LYS A 89 39.87 -40.54 -38.57
N MET A 90 40.26 -39.55 -37.76
CA MET A 90 41.66 -39.15 -37.62
C MET A 90 42.54 -40.30 -37.13
N ILE A 91 42.07 -41.03 -36.12
CA ILE A 91 42.82 -42.14 -35.51
C ILE A 91 42.94 -43.34 -36.46
N THR A 92 41.83 -43.71 -37.12
CA THR A 92 41.76 -44.98 -37.87
C THR A 92 42.24 -44.87 -39.31
N THR A 93 42.20 -43.67 -39.90
CA THR A 93 42.44 -43.49 -41.33
C THR A 93 43.41 -42.36 -41.63
N THR A 94 43.13 -41.14 -41.17
CA THR A 94 43.84 -39.95 -41.68
C THR A 94 45.30 -39.86 -41.20
N VAL A 95 45.59 -40.01 -39.91
CA VAL A 95 46.99 -40.03 -39.42
C VAL A 95 47.75 -41.24 -39.95
N PRO A 96 47.18 -42.47 -39.95
CA PRO A 96 47.83 -43.63 -40.57
C PRO A 96 48.19 -43.45 -42.06
N ASP A 97 47.36 -42.74 -42.85
CA ASP A 97 47.68 -42.42 -44.25
C ASP A 97 48.92 -41.51 -44.35
N PHE A 98 49.02 -40.50 -43.48
CA PHE A 98 50.22 -39.67 -43.39
C PHE A 98 51.46 -40.49 -43.00
N TRP A 99 51.33 -41.46 -42.08
CA TRP A 99 52.42 -42.36 -41.74
C TRP A 99 52.90 -43.19 -42.93
N GLU A 100 51.98 -43.74 -43.72
CA GLU A 100 52.36 -44.53 -44.91
C GLU A 100 52.99 -43.64 -45.98
N ARG A 101 52.45 -42.44 -46.22
CA ARG A 101 53.06 -41.46 -47.15
C ARG A 101 54.46 -41.04 -46.69
N TYR A 102 54.66 -40.84 -45.39
CA TYR A 102 55.96 -40.51 -44.80
C TYR A 102 56.96 -41.66 -44.98
N ASN A 103 56.54 -42.88 -44.69
CA ASN A 103 57.36 -44.08 -44.89
C ASN A 103 57.70 -44.29 -46.37
N GLU A 104 56.74 -44.06 -47.28
CA GLU A 104 56.97 -44.16 -48.71
C GLU A 104 57.96 -43.12 -49.23
N ALA A 105 57.96 -41.89 -48.70
CA ALA A 105 58.95 -40.87 -49.04
C ALA A 105 60.39 -41.36 -48.75
N TYR A 106 60.61 -42.01 -47.60
CA TYR A 106 61.89 -42.65 -47.28
C TYR A 106 62.20 -43.84 -48.22
N ARG A 107 61.22 -44.67 -48.58
CA ARG A 107 61.42 -45.76 -49.55
C ARG A 107 61.80 -45.25 -50.93
N VAL A 108 61.18 -44.15 -51.40
CA VAL A 108 61.51 -43.49 -52.67
C VAL A 108 62.93 -42.96 -52.65
N ARG A 109 63.32 -42.24 -51.58
CA ARG A 109 64.69 -41.73 -51.42
C ARG A 109 65.73 -42.85 -51.40
N ASN A 110 65.48 -43.92 -50.64
CA ASN A 110 66.40 -45.07 -50.58
C ASN A 110 66.53 -45.78 -51.94
N ARG A 111 65.41 -45.98 -52.66
CA ARG A 111 65.46 -46.52 -54.04
C ARG A 111 66.28 -45.63 -54.99
N GLY A 112 66.16 -44.31 -54.86
CA GLY A 112 66.96 -43.37 -55.63
C GLY A 112 68.46 -43.46 -55.32
N LEU A 113 68.84 -43.66 -54.05
CA LEU A 113 70.22 -43.89 -53.64
C LEU A 113 70.76 -45.23 -54.17
N ASP A 114 69.97 -46.30 -54.10
CA ASP A 114 70.35 -47.62 -54.62
C ASP A 114 70.54 -47.58 -56.14
N ASP A 115 69.67 -46.86 -56.87
CA ASP A 115 69.80 -46.67 -58.32
C ASP A 115 71.05 -45.86 -58.70
N LEU A 116 71.33 -44.78 -57.96
CA LEU A 116 72.56 -44.00 -58.11
C LEU A 116 73.81 -44.87 -57.87
N GLU A 117 73.80 -45.70 -56.83
CA GLU A 117 74.90 -46.62 -56.53
C GLU A 117 75.05 -47.72 -57.60
N ALA A 118 73.94 -48.23 -58.13
CA ALA A 118 73.94 -49.21 -59.22
C ALA A 118 74.49 -48.63 -60.52
N ARG A 119 74.11 -47.38 -60.86
CA ARG A 119 74.62 -46.61 -62.01
C ARG A 119 76.14 -46.42 -61.93
N ILE A 120 76.66 -46.07 -60.75
CA ILE A 120 78.10 -45.95 -60.49
C ILE A 120 78.79 -47.32 -60.67
N ARG A 121 78.23 -48.39 -60.12
CA ARG A 121 78.77 -49.77 -60.27
C ARG A 121 78.77 -50.26 -61.72
N ALA A 122 77.82 -49.81 -62.54
CA ALA A 122 77.69 -50.16 -63.95
C ALA A 122 78.66 -49.40 -64.89
N GLY A 123 79.46 -48.46 -64.36
CA GLY A 123 80.52 -47.76 -65.10
C GLY A 123 80.16 -46.36 -65.60
N GLU A 124 79.08 -45.75 -65.12
CA GLU A 124 78.75 -44.35 -65.38
C GLU A 124 79.81 -43.42 -64.76
N VAL A 125 80.44 -42.54 -65.57
CA VAL A 125 81.52 -41.65 -65.14
C VAL A 125 80.92 -40.37 -64.55
N LEU A 126 80.58 -40.40 -63.26
CA LEU A 126 80.17 -39.23 -62.48
C LEU A 126 81.36 -38.71 -61.65
N THR A 127 81.60 -37.40 -61.66
CA THR A 127 82.58 -36.77 -60.76
C THR A 127 82.10 -36.81 -59.31
N PRO A 128 83.01 -36.74 -58.31
CA PRO A 128 82.61 -36.68 -56.91
C PRO A 128 81.60 -35.55 -56.60
N VAL A 129 81.71 -34.42 -57.30
CA VAL A 129 80.80 -33.28 -57.17
C VAL A 129 79.41 -33.59 -57.74
N GLU A 130 79.32 -34.29 -58.87
CA GLU A 130 78.03 -34.66 -59.47
C GLU A 130 77.26 -35.71 -58.64
N GLN A 131 77.98 -36.67 -58.04
CA GLN A 131 77.38 -37.63 -57.11
C GLN A 131 76.81 -36.93 -55.86
N GLU A 132 77.55 -35.96 -55.33
CA GLU A 132 77.12 -35.18 -54.18
C GLU A 132 75.91 -34.29 -54.51
N ILE A 133 75.83 -33.73 -55.73
CA ILE A 133 74.65 -32.99 -56.21
C ILE A 133 73.42 -33.88 -56.31
N GLU A 134 73.52 -35.08 -56.92
CA GLU A 134 72.37 -36.00 -57.03
C GLU A 134 71.92 -36.51 -55.66
N MET A 135 72.86 -36.86 -54.77
CA MET A 135 72.56 -37.30 -53.40
C MET A 135 71.90 -36.18 -52.59
N THR A 136 72.41 -34.95 -52.69
CA THR A 136 71.80 -33.76 -52.08
C THR A 136 70.43 -33.46 -52.68
N GLY A 137 70.23 -33.70 -53.98
CA GLY A 137 68.95 -33.56 -54.66
C GLY A 137 67.88 -34.51 -54.12
N LEU A 138 68.24 -35.79 -53.90
CA LEU A 138 67.37 -36.79 -53.28
C LEU A 138 67.04 -36.44 -51.81
N GLU A 139 68.02 -35.95 -51.05
CA GLU A 139 67.82 -35.51 -49.67
C GLU A 139 66.90 -34.29 -49.59
N ASN A 140 67.12 -33.29 -50.45
CA ASN A 140 66.26 -32.11 -50.53
C ASN A 140 64.83 -32.46 -50.97
N ALA A 141 64.67 -33.43 -51.89
CA ALA A 141 63.36 -33.92 -52.30
C ALA A 141 62.63 -34.65 -51.16
N LEU A 142 63.35 -35.45 -50.36
CA LEU A 142 62.82 -36.10 -49.17
C LEU A 142 62.36 -35.06 -48.14
N ILE A 143 63.23 -34.11 -47.78
CA ILE A 143 62.92 -33.03 -46.83
C ILE A 143 61.67 -32.28 -47.28
N LYS A 144 61.63 -31.83 -48.54
CA LYS A 144 60.48 -31.10 -49.10
C LYS A 144 59.19 -31.91 -49.04
N THR A 145 59.26 -33.22 -49.30
CA THR A 145 58.09 -34.11 -49.27
C THR A 145 57.60 -34.31 -47.83
N ILE A 146 58.51 -34.57 -46.90
CA ILE A 146 58.21 -34.71 -45.48
C ILE A 146 57.62 -33.41 -44.92
N ASP A 147 58.23 -32.27 -45.19
CA ASP A 147 57.73 -30.97 -44.74
C ASP A 147 56.30 -30.71 -45.24
N GLY A 148 56.00 -31.10 -46.49
CA GLY A 148 54.65 -31.07 -47.05
C GLY A 148 53.66 -31.98 -46.31
N ILE A 149 54.05 -33.23 -46.04
CA ILE A 149 53.21 -34.18 -45.30
C ILE A 149 52.95 -33.70 -43.87
N VAL A 150 53.99 -33.20 -43.18
CA VAL A 150 53.87 -32.67 -41.81
C VAL A 150 53.00 -31.42 -41.78
N ALA A 151 53.06 -30.56 -42.79
CA ALA A 151 52.18 -29.41 -42.92
C ALA A 151 50.72 -29.83 -43.12
N GLU A 152 50.45 -30.83 -43.97
CA GLU A 152 49.10 -31.40 -44.15
C GLU A 152 48.57 -32.05 -42.87
N TYR A 153 49.42 -32.78 -42.13
CA TYR A 153 49.07 -33.36 -40.83
C TYR A 153 48.67 -32.28 -39.83
N LYS A 154 49.47 -31.21 -39.70
CA LYS A 154 49.15 -30.08 -38.81
C LYS A 154 47.83 -29.43 -39.16
N ALA A 155 47.59 -29.17 -40.46
CA ALA A 155 46.32 -28.62 -40.91
C ALA A 155 45.12 -29.55 -40.61
N ALA A 156 45.31 -30.87 -40.67
CA ALA A 156 44.27 -31.83 -40.30
C ALA A 156 43.99 -31.83 -38.79
N MET A 157 45.02 -31.67 -37.95
CA MET A 157 44.87 -31.54 -36.50
C MET A 157 44.20 -30.21 -36.13
N ASP A 158 44.63 -29.09 -36.74
CA ASP A 158 43.98 -27.78 -36.56
C ASP A 158 42.49 -27.84 -36.97
N GLY A 159 42.16 -28.54 -38.06
CA GLY A 159 40.78 -28.77 -38.46
C GLY A 159 39.97 -29.62 -37.47
N LEU A 160 40.60 -30.57 -36.79
CA LEU A 160 39.94 -31.35 -35.73
C LEU A 160 39.65 -30.49 -34.49
N ASP A 161 40.54 -29.55 -34.17
CA ASP A 161 40.34 -28.57 -33.09
C ASP A 161 39.22 -27.57 -33.46
N ASP A 162 39.15 -27.13 -34.71
CA ASP A 162 38.05 -26.30 -35.23
C ASP A 162 36.69 -27.02 -35.13
N ASP A 163 36.65 -28.32 -35.47
CA ASP A 163 35.47 -29.16 -35.31
C ASP A 163 35.06 -29.27 -33.83
N ALA A 164 36.04 -29.42 -32.92
CA ALA A 164 35.80 -29.46 -31.48
C ALA A 164 35.22 -28.13 -30.95
N GLN A 165 35.80 -27.00 -31.37
CA GLN A 165 35.34 -25.67 -31.00
C GLN A 165 33.94 -25.38 -31.55
N THR A 166 33.65 -25.84 -32.77
CA THR A 166 32.31 -25.74 -33.38
C THR A 166 31.29 -26.52 -32.56
N ALA A 167 31.63 -27.75 -32.16
CA ALA A 167 30.77 -28.58 -31.33
C ALA A 167 30.50 -27.95 -29.95
N ALA A 168 31.55 -27.46 -29.28
CA ALA A 168 31.42 -26.78 -27.99
C ALA A 168 30.55 -25.52 -28.08
N THR A 169 30.74 -24.70 -29.12
CA THR A 169 29.96 -23.48 -29.35
C THR A 169 28.48 -23.79 -29.58
N ALA A 170 28.17 -24.84 -30.34
CA ALA A 170 26.79 -25.26 -30.59
C ALA A 170 26.08 -25.72 -29.30
N ILE A 171 26.78 -26.47 -28.43
CA ILE A 171 26.26 -26.89 -27.13
C ILE A 171 26.04 -25.68 -26.22
N GLN A 172 27.00 -24.76 -26.14
CA GLN A 172 26.86 -23.55 -25.32
C GLN A 172 25.69 -22.68 -25.78
N ASN A 173 25.52 -22.48 -27.09
CA ASN A 173 24.39 -21.74 -27.66
C ASN A 173 23.04 -22.40 -27.32
N THR A 174 23.00 -23.73 -27.33
CA THR A 174 21.82 -24.50 -26.92
C THR A 174 21.47 -24.23 -25.46
N LEU A 175 22.45 -24.28 -24.56
CA LEU A 175 22.26 -24.00 -23.13
C LEU A 175 21.82 -22.56 -22.87
N ASN A 176 22.44 -21.59 -23.55
CA ASN A 176 22.11 -20.17 -23.44
C ASN A 176 20.69 -19.83 -23.94
N THR A 177 20.13 -20.67 -24.82
CA THR A 177 18.74 -20.54 -25.29
C THR A 177 17.73 -21.02 -24.24
N ILE A 178 18.15 -21.92 -23.34
CA ILE A 178 17.28 -22.49 -22.30
C ILE A 178 17.24 -21.58 -21.07
N VAL A 179 18.42 -21.15 -20.58
CA VAL A 179 18.55 -20.24 -19.44
C VAL A 179 19.58 -19.18 -19.77
N ASP A 180 19.21 -17.92 -19.52
CA ASP A 180 20.12 -16.78 -19.66
C ASP A 180 21.43 -17.05 -18.87
N PRO A 181 22.61 -16.87 -19.48
CA PRO A 181 23.89 -17.07 -18.81
C PRO A 181 24.03 -16.38 -17.45
N SER A 182 23.43 -15.19 -17.29
CA SER A 182 23.45 -14.42 -16.04
C SER A 182 22.62 -15.04 -14.92
N LEU A 183 21.68 -15.93 -15.27
CA LEU A 183 20.75 -16.62 -14.36
C LEU A 183 21.14 -18.07 -14.10
N GLN A 184 22.28 -18.52 -14.66
CA GLN A 184 22.87 -19.83 -14.36
C GLN A 184 23.49 -19.83 -12.94
N GLY A 185 23.64 -21.01 -12.31
CA GLY A 185 24.27 -21.13 -10.99
C GLY A 185 23.90 -22.40 -10.24
N SER A 186 22.73 -22.41 -9.60
CA SER A 186 22.20 -23.58 -8.89
C SER A 186 20.98 -24.15 -9.61
N ARG A 187 20.63 -25.40 -9.30
CA ARG A 187 19.39 -26.03 -9.80
C ARG A 187 18.16 -25.22 -9.43
N ASN A 188 18.12 -24.67 -8.23
CA ASN A 188 16.98 -23.93 -7.71
C ASN A 188 16.81 -22.60 -8.44
N ARG A 189 17.91 -21.86 -8.66
CA ARG A 189 17.93 -20.62 -9.44
C ARG A 189 17.50 -20.81 -10.89
N ILE A 190 17.95 -21.91 -11.50
CA ILE A 190 17.52 -22.32 -12.85
C ILE A 190 16.01 -22.59 -12.85
N GLY A 191 15.49 -23.26 -11.82
CA GLY A 191 14.06 -23.55 -11.66
C GLY A 191 13.22 -22.27 -11.57
N ALA A 192 13.56 -21.37 -10.66
CA ALA A 192 12.88 -20.08 -10.48
C ALA A 192 12.85 -19.28 -11.79
N THR A 193 13.98 -19.22 -12.49
CA THR A 193 14.06 -18.52 -13.79
C THR A 193 13.20 -19.19 -14.87
N LEU A 194 13.18 -20.52 -14.94
CA LEU A 194 12.52 -21.25 -16.02
C LEU A 194 11.00 -21.27 -15.89
N PHE A 195 10.51 -21.17 -14.66
CA PHE A 195 9.09 -21.37 -14.33
C PHE A 195 8.38 -20.13 -13.80
N ASN A 196 9.02 -18.95 -13.85
CA ASN A 196 8.48 -17.68 -13.37
C ASN A 196 7.14 -17.26 -14.01
N ASP A 197 6.70 -17.90 -15.09
CA ASP A 197 5.40 -17.68 -15.71
C ASP A 197 4.31 -18.68 -15.25
N ILE A 198 4.62 -19.54 -14.27
CA ILE A 198 3.75 -20.58 -13.73
C ILE A 198 3.72 -20.47 -12.19
N PRO A 199 2.81 -19.66 -11.60
CA PRO A 199 2.91 -19.21 -10.21
C PRO A 199 3.15 -20.30 -9.15
N VAL A 200 2.49 -21.46 -9.26
CA VAL A 200 2.66 -22.55 -8.28
C VAL A 200 4.01 -23.26 -8.44
N VAL A 201 4.51 -23.39 -9.68
CA VAL A 201 5.81 -24.04 -9.95
C VAL A 201 6.95 -23.09 -9.63
N ASP A 202 6.78 -21.81 -9.99
CA ASP A 202 7.65 -20.72 -9.60
C ASP A 202 7.79 -20.65 -8.08
N GLY A 203 6.66 -20.57 -7.37
CA GLY A 203 6.67 -20.49 -5.91
C GLY A 203 7.36 -21.67 -5.23
N GLN A 204 7.27 -22.88 -5.78
CA GLN A 204 8.04 -24.02 -5.27
C GLN A 204 9.55 -23.85 -5.52
N ALA A 205 9.95 -23.39 -6.70
CA ALA A 205 11.35 -23.20 -7.05
C ALA A 205 12.01 -22.05 -6.27
N GLU A 206 11.30 -20.92 -6.15
CA GLU A 206 11.71 -19.78 -5.31
C GLU A 206 11.81 -20.17 -3.84
N TRP A 207 10.89 -21.00 -3.34
CA TRP A 207 10.99 -21.52 -1.97
C TRP A 207 12.22 -22.41 -1.75
N GLU A 208 12.52 -23.33 -2.66
CA GLU A 208 13.72 -24.17 -2.58
C GLU A 208 15.01 -23.33 -2.64
N GLN A 209 15.02 -22.27 -3.45
CA GLN A 209 16.13 -21.31 -3.48
C GLN A 209 16.24 -20.53 -2.17
N ALA A 210 15.12 -20.05 -1.62
CA ALA A 210 15.09 -19.35 -0.35
C ALA A 210 15.59 -20.23 0.81
N GLN A 211 15.22 -21.52 0.83
CA GLN A 211 15.72 -22.49 1.82
C GLN A 211 17.23 -22.76 1.70
N GLU A 212 17.80 -22.64 0.49
CA GLU A 212 19.25 -22.73 0.28
C GLU A 212 19.98 -21.46 0.75
N LEU A 213 19.38 -20.29 0.53
CA LEU A 213 19.98 -18.98 0.86
C LEU A 213 19.87 -18.63 2.35
N ALA A 214 18.73 -18.93 2.98
CA ALA A 214 18.45 -18.51 4.35
C ALA A 214 19.52 -18.94 5.37
N PRO A 215 20.06 -20.19 5.36
CA PRO A 215 21.14 -20.58 6.25
C PRO A 215 22.44 -19.77 6.04
N ARG A 216 22.76 -19.40 4.80
CA ARG A 216 23.96 -18.60 4.47
C ARG A 216 23.84 -17.17 4.99
N ILE A 217 22.68 -16.56 4.81
CA ILE A 217 22.35 -15.24 5.37
C ILE A 217 22.41 -15.31 6.90
N ALA A 218 21.81 -16.34 7.49
CA ALA A 218 21.77 -16.54 8.94
C ALA A 218 23.17 -16.70 9.56
N GLU A 219 24.12 -17.33 8.86
CA GLU A 219 25.51 -17.45 9.31
C GLU A 219 26.15 -16.07 9.50
N ARG A 220 25.97 -15.16 8.54
CA ARG A 220 26.48 -13.78 8.63
C ARG A 220 25.77 -12.97 9.71
N ILE A 221 24.45 -13.10 9.83
CA ILE A 221 23.68 -12.42 10.88
C ILE A 221 24.14 -12.84 12.27
N LYS A 222 24.43 -14.13 12.47
CA LYS A 222 24.81 -14.71 13.77
C LYS A 222 26.29 -14.57 14.10
N ASP A 223 27.13 -14.07 13.19
CA ASP A 223 28.54 -13.87 13.45
C ASP A 223 28.76 -12.71 14.45
N PRO A 224 29.28 -12.99 15.67
CA PRO A 224 29.55 -11.94 16.66
C PRO A 224 30.76 -11.07 16.30
N ASN A 225 31.61 -11.49 15.35
CA ASN A 225 32.88 -10.83 15.01
C ASN A 225 32.89 -10.18 13.63
N LEU A 226 31.72 -10.01 13.00
CA LEU A 226 31.57 -9.39 11.68
C LEU A 226 32.35 -8.07 11.56
N THR A 227 33.18 -7.93 10.52
CA THR A 227 33.94 -6.69 10.26
C THR A 227 33.12 -5.68 9.45
N PRO A 228 33.53 -4.39 9.38
CA PRO A 228 32.89 -3.42 8.49
C PRO A 228 32.91 -3.86 7.01
N GLU A 229 34.01 -4.43 6.53
CA GLU A 229 34.13 -4.92 5.15
C GLU A 229 33.19 -6.10 4.88
N GLU A 230 33.00 -6.97 5.88
CA GLU A 230 32.02 -8.06 5.78
C GLU A 230 30.57 -7.56 5.85
N LEU A 231 30.30 -6.46 6.54
CA LEU A 231 29.00 -5.79 6.48
C LEU A 231 28.72 -5.21 5.10
N GLN A 232 29.73 -4.60 4.45
CA GLN A 232 29.60 -4.16 3.06
C GLN A 232 29.30 -5.34 2.13
N ALA A 233 30.06 -6.44 2.27
CA ALA A 233 29.84 -7.64 1.47
C ALA A 233 28.44 -8.25 1.72
N PHE A 234 27.96 -8.22 2.97
CA PHE A 234 26.59 -8.63 3.29
C PHE A 234 25.55 -7.78 2.55
N HIS A 235 25.71 -6.46 2.56
CA HIS A 235 24.82 -5.55 1.84
C HIS A 235 24.81 -5.84 0.33
N ASP A 236 26.00 -5.97 -0.27
CA ASP A 236 26.15 -6.17 -1.70
C ASP A 236 25.64 -7.56 -2.16
N GLU A 237 25.80 -8.60 -1.34
CA GLU A 237 25.42 -9.98 -1.68
C GLU A 237 23.96 -10.32 -1.33
N TYR A 238 23.48 -9.87 -0.16
CA TYR A 238 22.20 -10.32 0.39
C TYR A 238 21.17 -9.21 0.60
N GLY A 239 21.58 -7.94 0.58
CA GLY A 239 20.73 -6.83 1.00
C GLY A 239 19.40 -6.74 0.24
N SER A 240 19.45 -6.78 -1.09
CA SER A 240 18.25 -6.73 -1.94
C SER A 240 17.35 -7.97 -1.79
N LEU A 241 17.93 -9.13 -1.49
CA LEU A 241 17.20 -10.39 -1.33
C LEU A 241 16.28 -10.37 -0.10
N LEU A 242 16.56 -9.54 0.91
CA LEU A 242 15.73 -9.42 2.10
C LEU A 242 14.36 -8.78 1.84
N SER A 243 14.16 -8.18 0.66
CA SER A 243 12.87 -7.64 0.21
C SER A 243 11.98 -8.67 -0.50
N ASN A 244 12.52 -9.84 -0.85
CA ASN A 244 11.79 -10.94 -1.47
C ASN A 244 11.03 -11.76 -0.39
N PRO A 245 9.72 -12.01 -0.58
CA PRO A 245 8.87 -12.65 0.42
C PRO A 245 9.26 -14.11 0.73
N PHE A 246 9.77 -14.87 -0.25
CA PHE A 246 10.26 -16.23 -0.02
C PHE A 246 11.50 -16.23 0.86
N VAL A 247 12.49 -15.38 0.54
CA VAL A 247 13.74 -15.26 1.30
C VAL A 247 13.49 -14.79 2.73
N ALA A 248 12.64 -13.77 2.91
CA ALA A 248 12.31 -13.26 4.23
C ALA A 248 11.62 -14.31 5.11
N ASN A 249 10.64 -15.05 4.58
CA ASN A 249 9.95 -16.11 5.32
C ASN A 249 10.90 -17.28 5.66
N ALA A 250 11.73 -17.73 4.71
CA ALA A 250 12.72 -18.77 4.97
C ALA A 250 13.77 -18.32 6.01
N LEU A 251 14.19 -17.05 5.97
CA LEU A 251 15.09 -16.46 6.97
C LEU A 251 14.46 -16.46 8.36
N GLY A 252 13.16 -16.15 8.46
CA GLY A 252 12.39 -16.16 9.70
C GLY A 252 12.33 -17.52 10.40
N GLU A 253 12.51 -18.62 9.65
CA GLU A 253 12.60 -19.97 10.22
C GLU A 253 13.93 -20.25 10.93
N VAL A 254 15.01 -19.59 10.48
CA VAL A 254 16.37 -19.87 10.95
C VAL A 254 16.96 -18.72 11.78
N VAL A 255 16.39 -17.52 11.75
CA VAL A 255 16.81 -16.35 12.53
C VAL A 255 15.63 -15.80 13.32
N THR A 256 15.79 -15.70 14.64
CA THR A 256 14.73 -15.17 15.51
C THR A 256 14.68 -13.63 15.46
N PRO A 257 13.53 -13.00 15.77
CA PRO A 257 13.43 -11.54 15.87
C PRO A 257 14.47 -10.94 16.83
N GLN A 258 14.77 -11.64 17.94
CA GLN A 258 15.83 -11.24 18.87
C GLN A 258 17.21 -11.20 18.19
N GLN A 259 17.56 -12.23 17.42
CA GLN A 259 18.85 -12.28 16.70
C GLN A 259 18.95 -11.17 15.64
N MET A 260 17.84 -10.86 14.96
CA MET A 260 17.78 -9.75 14.01
C MET A 260 18.01 -8.40 14.71
N VAL A 261 17.40 -8.15 15.88
CA VAL A 261 17.65 -6.93 16.67
C VAL A 261 19.11 -6.83 17.11
N GLU A 262 19.68 -7.92 17.64
CA GLU A 262 21.08 -7.96 18.07
C GLU A 262 22.03 -7.69 16.89
N PHE A 263 21.72 -8.21 15.70
CA PHE A 263 22.43 -7.92 14.47
C PHE A 263 22.33 -6.45 14.09
N SER A 264 21.13 -5.87 14.07
CA SER A 264 20.93 -4.45 13.74
C SER A 264 21.67 -3.48 14.66
N ILE A 265 21.80 -3.81 15.96
CA ILE A 265 22.64 -3.04 16.89
C ILE A 265 24.11 -3.10 16.49
N ARG A 266 24.62 -4.28 16.07
CA ARG A 266 25.98 -4.42 15.53
C ARG A 266 26.16 -3.66 14.21
N VAL A 267 25.20 -3.77 13.30
CA VAL A 267 25.18 -3.06 12.00
C VAL A 267 25.33 -1.56 12.22
N LYS A 268 24.60 -0.97 13.18
CA LYS A 268 24.72 0.45 13.51
C LYS A 268 26.16 0.84 13.90
N ILE A 269 26.83 0.03 14.71
CA ILE A 269 28.21 0.28 15.17
C ILE A 269 29.22 0.11 14.03
N LEU A 270 29.06 -0.95 13.23
CA LEU A 270 29.95 -1.28 12.12
C LEU A 270 29.79 -0.32 10.94
N GLY A 271 28.55 0.05 10.60
CA GLY A 271 28.25 1.00 9.52
C GLY A 271 28.85 2.38 9.76
N ASN A 272 28.89 2.85 11.02
CA ASN A 272 29.58 4.09 11.38
C ASN A 272 31.11 4.05 11.15
N ARG A 273 31.69 2.87 10.93
CA ARG A 273 33.12 2.68 10.64
C ARG A 273 33.41 2.54 9.15
N LEU A 274 32.37 2.47 8.30
CA LEU A 274 32.50 2.45 6.85
C LEU A 274 32.75 3.86 6.30
N SER A 275 33.33 3.93 5.09
CA SER A 275 33.47 5.20 4.36
C SER A 275 32.10 5.76 3.94
N ASP A 276 31.18 4.89 3.56
CA ASP A 276 29.77 5.23 3.33
C ASP A 276 28.92 4.73 4.50
N VAL A 277 28.56 5.65 5.39
CA VAL A 277 27.75 5.34 6.58
C VAL A 277 26.31 4.93 6.25
N SER A 278 25.82 5.24 5.04
CA SER A 278 24.44 4.94 4.64
C SER A 278 24.20 3.45 4.43
N VAL A 279 25.26 2.66 4.18
CA VAL A 279 25.21 1.20 4.03
C VAL A 279 24.64 0.54 5.29
N GLY A 280 25.06 0.98 6.48
CA GLY A 280 24.52 0.44 7.73
C GLY A 280 23.02 0.74 7.91
N ASP A 281 22.58 1.94 7.52
CA ASP A 281 21.18 2.32 7.57
C ASP A 281 20.34 1.52 6.55
N GLU A 282 20.88 1.28 5.36
CA GLU A 282 20.23 0.48 4.33
C GLU A 282 20.08 -0.98 4.77
N VAL A 283 21.14 -1.61 5.31
CA VAL A 283 21.05 -2.96 5.89
C VAL A 283 19.99 -3.02 7.00
N ASN A 284 19.92 -2.00 7.87
CA ASN A 284 18.90 -1.97 8.91
C ASN A 284 17.46 -1.84 8.37
N ARG A 285 17.23 -1.08 7.28
CA ARG A 285 15.92 -1.05 6.60
C ARG A 285 15.60 -2.38 5.92
N GLN A 286 16.58 -3.05 5.34
CA GLN A 286 16.42 -4.37 4.73
C GLN A 286 16.07 -5.45 5.77
N ILE A 287 16.69 -5.41 6.96
CA ILE A 287 16.28 -6.26 8.10
C ILE A 287 14.86 -5.93 8.56
N GLY A 288 14.50 -4.64 8.62
CA GLY A 288 13.12 -4.21 8.90
C GLY A 288 12.11 -4.75 7.89
N THR A 289 12.46 -4.74 6.61
CA THR A 289 11.65 -5.33 5.52
C THR A 289 11.46 -6.82 5.71
N ALA A 290 12.54 -7.56 5.99
CA ALA A 290 12.47 -8.99 6.28
C ALA A 290 11.59 -9.31 7.49
N MET A 291 11.63 -8.49 8.55
CA MET A 291 10.75 -8.64 9.71
C MET A 291 9.26 -8.46 9.36
N VAL A 292 8.94 -7.47 8.51
CA VAL A 292 7.56 -7.26 8.04
C VAL A 292 7.07 -8.46 7.24
N LEU A 293 7.86 -8.93 6.28
CA LEU A 293 7.48 -10.06 5.42
C LEU A 293 7.41 -11.40 6.18
N ALA A 294 8.36 -11.66 7.08
CA ALA A 294 8.37 -12.87 7.91
C ALA A 294 7.24 -12.90 8.95
N SER A 295 6.64 -11.75 9.28
CA SER A 295 5.43 -11.65 10.10
C SER A 295 4.13 -11.68 9.27
N GLY A 296 4.22 -12.09 7.98
CA GLY A 296 3.08 -12.28 7.09
C GLY A 296 2.69 -11.02 6.30
N GLY A 297 3.52 -9.99 6.33
CA GLY A 297 3.34 -8.78 5.53
C GLY A 297 3.52 -9.02 4.03
N MET A 298 3.37 -7.94 3.27
CA MET A 298 3.51 -7.94 1.82
C MET A 298 4.40 -6.79 1.35
N ASN A 299 5.09 -7.00 0.23
CA ASN A 299 5.85 -6.00 -0.48
C ASN A 299 5.39 -5.98 -1.94
N THR A 300 4.57 -5.00 -2.29
CA THR A 300 4.01 -4.86 -3.64
C THR A 300 4.74 -3.81 -4.48
N ASP A 301 5.96 -3.45 -4.06
CA ASP A 301 6.85 -2.59 -4.87
C ASP A 301 6.97 -3.21 -6.27
N PRO A 302 7.03 -2.41 -7.35
CA PRO A 302 7.10 -2.94 -8.72
C PRO A 302 8.21 -3.97 -8.95
N THR A 303 9.29 -3.94 -8.17
CA THR A 303 10.38 -4.92 -8.23
C THR A 303 10.07 -6.26 -7.55
N ASN A 304 9.09 -6.30 -6.64
CA ASN A 304 8.74 -7.49 -5.83
C ASN A 304 7.29 -7.97 -6.04
N ILE A 305 6.43 -7.21 -6.72
CA ILE A 305 5.00 -7.52 -6.87
C ILE A 305 4.75 -8.89 -7.52
N HIS A 306 5.61 -9.30 -8.45
CA HIS A 306 5.57 -10.62 -9.06
C HIS A 306 5.82 -11.73 -8.03
N ASP A 307 6.94 -11.67 -7.33
CA ASP A 307 7.33 -12.63 -6.29
C ASP A 307 6.30 -12.66 -5.16
N GLN A 308 5.73 -11.51 -4.78
CA GLN A 308 4.66 -11.42 -3.80
C GLN A 308 3.39 -12.13 -4.27
N THR A 309 3.00 -11.97 -5.53
CA THR A 309 1.84 -12.67 -6.11
C THR A 309 2.07 -14.18 -6.13
N CYS A 310 3.25 -14.63 -6.57
CA CYS A 310 3.62 -16.04 -6.59
C CYS A 310 3.68 -16.63 -5.17
N PHE A 311 4.23 -15.89 -4.20
CA PHE A 311 4.29 -16.31 -2.80
C PHE A 311 2.89 -16.49 -2.21
N GLU A 312 2.01 -15.49 -2.37
CA GLU A 312 0.62 -15.57 -1.87
C GLU A 312 -0.15 -16.74 -2.51
N THR A 313 0.08 -16.98 -3.79
CA THR A 313 -0.54 -18.10 -4.53
C THR A 313 -0.05 -19.46 -4.01
N ALA A 314 1.26 -19.62 -3.76
CA ALA A 314 1.87 -20.91 -3.48
C ALA A 314 1.94 -21.27 -1.98
N LYS A 315 2.01 -20.29 -1.06
CA LYS A 315 2.40 -20.50 0.35
C LYS A 315 1.63 -21.58 1.12
N LYS A 316 0.36 -21.82 0.78
CA LYS A 316 -0.45 -22.89 1.40
C LYS A 316 0.07 -24.30 1.04
N GLY A 317 0.64 -24.47 -0.15
CA GLY A 317 1.19 -25.73 -0.63
C GLY A 317 2.67 -25.96 -0.31
N LEU A 318 3.40 -24.90 0.05
CA LEU A 318 4.83 -24.97 0.40
C LEU A 318 5.03 -25.55 1.81
N ILE A 319 6.16 -26.24 2.01
CA ILE A 319 6.51 -26.91 3.28
C ILE A 319 7.72 -26.25 3.93
N ALA A 320 7.55 -25.84 5.18
CA ALA A 320 8.56 -25.26 6.05
C ALA A 320 9.49 -26.32 6.68
N ASN A 321 10.56 -25.89 7.34
CA ASN A 321 11.55 -26.76 7.98
C ASN A 321 10.97 -27.61 9.13
N ASP A 322 9.89 -27.15 9.75
CA ASP A 322 9.16 -27.88 10.79
C ASP A 322 8.17 -28.93 10.22
N GLY A 323 8.05 -29.01 8.90
CA GLY A 323 7.15 -29.91 8.18
C GLY A 323 5.72 -29.39 8.03
N ASN A 324 5.40 -28.19 8.52
CA ASN A 324 4.10 -27.55 8.36
C ASN A 324 4.06 -26.69 7.09
N SER A 325 2.85 -26.22 6.74
CA SER A 325 2.67 -25.27 5.65
C SER A 325 3.38 -23.95 5.94
N VAL A 326 4.05 -23.37 4.94
CA VAL A 326 4.68 -22.03 5.03
C VAL A 326 3.67 -20.96 5.42
N ALA A 327 2.39 -21.13 5.06
CA ALA A 327 1.31 -20.23 5.49
C ALA A 327 1.17 -20.11 7.02
N ASN A 328 1.73 -21.03 7.82
CA ASN A 328 1.70 -20.99 9.28
C ASN A 328 2.96 -20.35 9.90
N CYS A 329 4.03 -20.14 9.13
CA CYS A 329 5.28 -19.55 9.63
C CYS A 329 5.10 -18.13 10.19
N PRO A 330 4.33 -17.22 9.53
CA PRO A 330 4.09 -15.88 10.03
C PRO A 330 3.60 -15.80 11.48
N ALA A 331 2.61 -16.63 11.84
CA ALA A 331 2.06 -16.66 13.19
C ALA A 331 3.14 -17.04 14.24
N SER A 332 4.00 -18.01 13.92
CA SER A 332 5.08 -18.44 14.82
C SER A 332 6.17 -17.36 14.98
N PHE A 333 6.48 -16.66 13.90
CA PHE A 333 7.42 -15.54 13.92
C PHE A 333 6.84 -14.34 14.71
N ALA A 334 5.57 -14.00 14.51
CA ALA A 334 4.85 -12.98 15.25
C ALA A 334 4.80 -13.27 16.77
N GLU A 335 4.56 -14.52 17.18
CA GLU A 335 4.66 -14.93 18.59
C GLU A 335 6.07 -14.73 19.16
N SER A 336 7.11 -15.02 18.37
CA SER A 336 8.50 -14.78 18.74
C SER A 336 8.83 -13.29 18.84
N MET A 337 8.17 -12.44 18.02
CA MET A 337 8.29 -10.98 18.13
C MET A 337 7.79 -10.47 19.47
N LYS A 338 6.70 -11.00 20.03
CA LYS A 338 6.26 -10.59 21.38
C LYS A 338 7.32 -10.84 22.45
N SER A 339 7.98 -12.00 22.37
CA SER A 339 9.06 -12.36 23.29
C SER A 339 10.26 -11.41 23.14
N ALA A 340 10.71 -11.16 21.91
CA ALA A 340 11.80 -10.23 21.63
C ALA A 340 11.44 -8.78 22.00
N GLY A 341 10.19 -8.37 21.79
CA GLY A 341 9.69 -7.02 22.04
C GLY A 341 9.77 -6.61 23.51
N ARG A 342 9.67 -7.58 24.42
CA ARG A 342 9.74 -7.38 25.87
C ARG A 342 11.17 -7.43 26.45
N VAL A 343 12.19 -7.69 25.63
CA VAL A 343 13.62 -7.72 26.05
C VAL A 343 14.21 -6.30 26.05
N SER A 344 15.14 -6.02 26.98
CA SER A 344 15.99 -4.83 26.94
C SER A 344 17.36 -5.19 26.34
N TYR A 345 17.80 -4.43 25.35
CA TYR A 345 19.06 -4.68 24.62
C TYR A 345 20.08 -3.60 24.96
N ARG A 346 21.31 -3.99 25.28
CA ARG A 346 22.42 -3.05 25.41
C ARG A 346 22.84 -2.56 24.04
N THR A 347 22.98 -1.25 23.89
CA THR A 347 23.43 -0.61 22.65
C THR A 347 24.93 -0.30 22.74
N TRP A 348 25.37 0.87 22.28
CA TRP A 348 26.73 1.35 22.44
C TRP A 348 26.91 1.99 23.82
N GLY A 349 27.92 1.56 24.57
CA GLY A 349 28.21 2.10 25.90
C GLY A 349 27.26 1.56 26.98
N ALA A 350 26.63 2.45 27.75
CA ALA A 350 25.75 2.11 28.88
C ALA A 350 24.25 2.31 28.59
N GLU A 351 23.91 2.66 27.34
CA GLU A 351 22.53 2.86 26.90
C GLU A 351 21.82 1.52 26.63
N GLU A 352 20.50 1.52 26.79
CA GLU A 352 19.63 0.38 26.50
C GLU A 352 18.46 0.79 25.62
N ILE A 353 18.00 -0.13 24.77
CA ILE A 353 16.81 0.01 23.94
C ILE A 353 15.86 -1.16 24.20
N GLY A 354 14.57 -0.86 24.38
CA GLY A 354 13.55 -1.90 24.48
C GLY A 354 13.31 -2.58 23.12
N GLY A 355 13.04 -3.88 23.13
CA GLY A 355 12.91 -4.69 21.92
C GLY A 355 11.85 -4.20 20.95
N TYR A 356 10.67 -3.82 21.45
CA TYR A 356 9.66 -3.17 20.61
C TYR A 356 10.16 -1.85 20.04
N GLY A 357 10.90 -1.06 20.82
CA GLY A 357 11.55 0.16 20.33
C GLY A 357 12.55 -0.11 19.20
N ALA A 358 13.32 -1.20 19.27
CA ALA A 358 14.28 -1.59 18.25
C ALA A 358 13.61 -2.14 16.98
N MET A 359 12.74 -3.14 17.10
CA MET A 359 12.07 -3.77 15.96
C MET A 359 11.23 -2.76 15.18
N LEU A 360 10.43 -1.94 15.86
CA LEU A 360 9.56 -0.98 15.19
C LEU A 360 10.36 0.18 14.58
N GLN A 361 11.53 0.57 15.13
CA GLN A 361 12.43 1.49 14.41
C GLN A 361 12.86 0.90 13.06
N LEU A 362 13.27 -0.37 13.02
CA LEU A 362 13.72 -1.03 11.79
C LEU A 362 12.58 -1.13 10.77
N MET A 363 11.42 -1.64 11.20
CA MET A 363 10.24 -1.82 10.35
C MET A 363 9.67 -0.49 9.89
N GLY A 364 9.57 0.50 10.79
CA GLY A 364 9.04 1.82 10.48
C GLY A 364 9.90 2.61 9.50
N GLU A 365 11.23 2.59 9.64
CA GLU A 365 12.12 3.23 8.65
C GLU A 365 12.08 2.50 7.29
N ALA A 366 11.84 1.18 7.29
CA ALA A 366 11.61 0.43 6.04
C ALA A 366 10.32 0.89 5.35
N GLY A 367 9.18 0.95 6.07
CA GLY A 367 7.91 1.43 5.52
C GLY A 367 7.91 2.93 5.17
N LYS A 368 8.78 3.72 5.81
CA LYS A 368 9.01 5.12 5.42
C LYS A 368 9.61 5.22 4.03
N GLN A 369 10.57 4.34 3.70
CA GLN A 369 11.27 4.31 2.41
C GLN A 369 10.45 3.59 1.32
N ASN A 370 9.77 2.51 1.67
CA ASN A 370 8.97 1.70 0.77
C ASN A 370 7.49 1.81 1.13
N LYS A 371 6.73 2.58 0.34
CA LYS A 371 5.28 2.79 0.50
C LYS A 371 4.43 1.62 0.04
N ASP A 372 5.06 0.60 -0.53
CA ASP A 372 4.43 -0.65 -0.93
C ASP A 372 4.68 -1.81 0.05
N LEU A 373 5.31 -1.52 1.20
CA LEU A 373 5.51 -2.47 2.29
C LEU A 373 4.40 -2.32 3.34
N ALA A 374 3.72 -3.42 3.67
CA ALA A 374 2.66 -3.42 4.69
C ALA A 374 2.71 -4.64 5.62
N LEU A 375 2.29 -4.44 6.87
CA LEU A 375 2.15 -5.49 7.88
C LEU A 375 1.00 -6.45 7.56
N GLY A 376 1.19 -7.73 7.85
CA GLY A 376 0.21 -8.79 7.58
C GLY A 376 -0.84 -8.99 8.67
N ALA A 377 -1.83 -9.83 8.35
CA ALA A 377 -2.90 -10.20 9.28
C ALA A 377 -2.39 -10.80 10.61
N ASP A 378 -1.34 -11.61 10.59
CA ASP A 378 -0.78 -12.29 11.77
C ASP A 378 -0.14 -11.33 12.78
N PHE A 379 0.19 -10.10 12.38
CA PHE A 379 0.65 -9.07 13.31
C PHE A 379 -0.49 -8.52 14.20
N PHE A 380 -1.71 -8.49 13.65
CA PHE A 380 -2.90 -7.92 14.30
C PHE A 380 -3.80 -8.97 14.95
N ASN A 381 -3.73 -10.22 14.48
CA ASN A 381 -4.48 -11.36 15.01
C ASN A 381 -3.65 -12.18 16.02
N SER A 382 -4.34 -13.02 16.81
CA SER A 382 -3.69 -14.03 17.65
C SER A 382 -4.37 -15.38 17.46
N PRO A 383 -3.95 -16.18 16.45
CA PRO A 383 -4.57 -17.48 16.16
C PRO A 383 -4.47 -18.48 17.32
N SER A 384 -3.39 -18.40 18.12
CA SER A 384 -3.16 -19.24 19.30
C SER A 384 -3.91 -18.76 20.56
N GLY A 385 -4.65 -17.65 20.48
CA GLY A 385 -5.28 -16.98 21.61
C GLY A 385 -4.30 -16.09 22.40
N GLY A 386 -4.85 -15.12 23.13
CA GLY A 386 -4.08 -14.10 23.85
C GLY A 386 -4.00 -12.79 23.07
N LEU A 387 -2.98 -11.97 23.37
CA LEU A 387 -2.74 -10.70 22.67
C LEU A 387 -2.01 -10.93 21.35
N SER A 388 -2.42 -10.23 20.29
CA SER A 388 -1.61 -10.10 19.07
C SER A 388 -0.35 -9.26 19.32
N VAL A 389 0.57 -9.21 18.35
CA VAL A 389 1.78 -8.37 18.45
C VAL A 389 1.39 -6.90 18.62
N ALA A 390 0.42 -6.42 17.81
CA ALA A 390 -0.09 -5.06 17.90
C ALA A 390 -0.67 -4.76 19.30
N GLN A 391 -1.48 -5.67 19.86
CA GLN A 391 -2.05 -5.49 21.19
C GLN A 391 -0.99 -5.53 22.30
N ASP A 392 -0.04 -6.46 22.24
CA ASP A 392 1.05 -6.55 23.21
C ASP A 392 1.98 -5.33 23.15
N LEU A 393 2.20 -4.77 21.95
CA LEU A 393 2.89 -3.50 21.74
C LEU A 393 2.15 -2.33 22.42
N VAL A 394 0.82 -2.22 22.28
CA VAL A 394 0.03 -1.19 22.99
C VAL A 394 0.18 -1.33 24.50
N ALA A 395 0.05 -2.56 25.03
CA ALA A 395 0.22 -2.83 26.46
C ALA A 395 1.62 -2.44 26.96
N TRP A 396 2.66 -2.77 26.19
CA TRP A 396 4.03 -2.36 26.48
C TRP A 396 4.23 -0.84 26.42
N ASN A 397 3.68 -0.16 25.41
CA ASN A 397 3.79 1.30 25.28
C ASN A 397 3.12 2.03 26.45
N ALA A 398 1.92 1.58 26.84
CA ALA A 398 1.16 2.15 27.94
C ALA A 398 1.84 1.97 29.31
N THR A 399 2.56 0.86 29.50
CA THR A 399 3.24 0.54 30.77
C THR A 399 4.64 1.16 30.86
N SER A 400 5.40 1.15 29.77
CA SER A 400 6.74 1.75 29.70
C SER A 400 6.73 3.27 29.77
N LYS A 401 5.67 3.91 29.22
CA LYS A 401 5.47 5.37 29.19
C LYS A 401 6.71 6.14 28.74
N LEU A 402 7.43 5.64 27.74
CA LEU A 402 8.66 6.25 27.22
C LEU A 402 8.44 7.69 26.72
N TRP A 403 7.24 7.97 26.23
CA TRP A 403 6.79 9.30 25.82
C TRP A 403 6.56 10.27 27.00
N ASN A 404 6.46 9.77 28.24
CA ASN A 404 6.19 10.56 29.44
C ASN A 404 7.49 10.87 30.20
N THR A 405 8.44 11.53 29.54
CA THR A 405 9.71 11.96 30.14
C THR A 405 10.08 13.37 29.63
N SER A 406 11.08 14.03 30.23
CA SER A 406 11.49 15.39 29.86
C SER A 406 11.90 15.57 28.39
N ASP A 407 12.36 14.49 27.77
CA ASP A 407 12.86 14.46 26.39
C ASP A 407 12.07 13.46 25.51
N GLY A 408 11.02 12.85 26.06
CA GLY A 408 10.13 11.90 25.36
C GLY A 408 10.91 10.83 24.59
N TYR A 409 10.53 10.63 23.33
CA TYR A 409 11.19 9.67 22.43
C TYR A 409 12.60 10.07 21.98
N ALA A 410 13.06 11.30 22.26
CA ALA A 410 14.42 11.72 21.94
C ALA A 410 15.49 10.96 22.75
N GLN A 411 15.15 10.37 23.91
CA GLN A 411 16.09 9.55 24.69
C GLN A 411 16.27 8.13 24.16
N ILE A 412 15.39 7.65 23.28
CA ILE A 412 15.51 6.29 22.76
C ILE A 412 16.70 6.24 21.79
N PRO A 413 17.67 5.32 21.98
CA PRO A 413 18.78 5.13 21.05
C PRO A 413 18.29 4.90 19.62
N SER A 414 18.93 5.55 18.65
CA SER A 414 18.59 5.41 17.22
C SER A 414 19.43 4.34 16.55
N LEU A 415 18.78 3.33 15.96
CA LEU A 415 19.46 2.33 15.13
C LEU A 415 19.91 2.85 13.76
N PHE A 416 19.63 4.11 13.45
CA PHE A 416 19.97 4.78 12.18
C PHE A 416 20.89 5.98 12.39
N HIS A 417 21.66 6.35 11.38
CA HIS A 417 22.54 7.51 11.42
C HIS A 417 21.74 8.81 11.49
N VAL A 418 22.01 9.59 12.53
CA VAL A 418 21.44 10.92 12.71
C VAL A 418 22.47 11.89 12.13
N LYS A 419 22.15 12.56 11.00
CA LYS A 419 23.06 13.59 10.46
C LYS A 419 23.21 14.69 11.52
N ASP A 420 24.46 15.05 11.78
CA ASP A 420 24.93 15.94 12.84
C ASP A 420 24.38 17.36 12.62
N ASP A 421 23.12 17.56 13.04
CA ASP A 421 22.38 18.82 13.25
C ASP A 421 20.94 18.54 13.74
N SER A 422 20.44 17.30 13.63
CA SER A 422 19.06 16.92 14.02
C SER A 422 18.93 16.20 15.38
N LEU A 423 19.97 16.19 16.22
CA LEU A 423 19.95 15.55 17.54
C LEU A 423 18.85 16.11 18.46
N SER A 424 18.35 17.31 18.17
CA SER A 424 17.31 18.01 18.92
C SER A 424 15.90 17.85 18.35
N ASP A 425 15.71 17.22 17.18
CA ASP A 425 14.38 17.05 16.59
C ASP A 425 13.88 15.60 16.70
N PRO A 426 13.14 15.25 17.79
CA PRO A 426 12.48 13.95 17.93
C PRO A 426 11.46 13.63 16.81
N LYS A 427 11.22 14.55 15.87
CA LYS A 427 10.36 14.34 14.69
C LYS A 427 11.07 13.66 13.51
N VAL A 428 12.39 13.46 13.55
CA VAL A 428 13.16 13.04 12.36
C VAL A 428 13.28 11.51 12.19
N GLY A 429 13.12 10.70 13.24
CA GLY A 429 13.25 9.24 13.19
C GLY A 429 12.06 8.46 13.78
N MET A 430 11.89 7.20 13.35
CA MET A 430 10.82 6.25 13.73
C MET A 430 10.92 5.72 15.17
N ARG A 431 11.14 6.61 16.14
CA ARG A 431 11.37 6.28 17.55
C ARG A 431 10.10 6.08 18.35
N ASP A 432 8.93 6.55 17.88
CA ASP A 432 7.66 6.12 18.45
C ASP A 432 7.24 4.78 17.82
N PRO A 433 7.23 3.67 18.58
CA PRO A 433 6.91 2.35 18.03
C PRO A 433 5.48 2.24 17.49
N LEU A 434 4.53 3.01 18.03
CA LEU A 434 3.16 3.02 17.51
C LEU A 434 3.06 3.82 16.22
N HIS A 435 3.74 4.97 16.10
CA HIS A 435 3.84 5.69 14.82
C HIS A 435 4.51 4.84 13.74
N ALA A 436 5.58 4.14 14.07
CA ALA A 436 6.23 3.21 13.16
C ALA A 436 5.31 2.08 12.68
N MET A 437 4.47 1.53 13.57
CA MET A 437 3.44 0.56 13.19
C MET A 437 2.41 1.16 12.22
N TYR A 438 1.95 2.40 12.47
CA TYR A 438 0.97 3.07 11.60
C TYR A 438 1.48 3.24 10.16
N THR A 439 2.79 3.45 9.97
CA THR A 439 3.45 3.56 8.66
C THR A 439 3.37 2.30 7.80
N LEU A 440 2.98 1.17 8.40
CA LEU A 440 2.85 -0.13 7.72
C LEU A 440 1.41 -0.66 7.75
N MET A 441 0.46 0.13 8.26
CA MET A 441 -0.94 -0.26 8.39
C MET A 441 -1.80 0.20 7.22
N ASP A 442 -1.36 1.21 6.46
CA ASP A 442 -2.09 1.65 5.27
C ASP A 442 -1.92 0.66 4.12
N ARG A 443 -2.85 0.75 3.16
CA ARG A 443 -2.77 -0.02 1.92
C ARG A 443 -1.53 0.38 1.11
N PRO A 444 -0.75 -0.60 0.60
CA PRO A 444 0.35 -0.36 -0.33
C PRO A 444 -0.07 0.51 -1.53
N GLU A 445 0.73 1.50 -1.92
CA GLU A 445 0.38 2.51 -2.95
C GLU A 445 0.12 1.91 -4.34
N SER A 446 0.85 0.87 -4.73
CA SER A 446 0.63 0.06 -5.94
C SER A 446 -0.76 -0.58 -5.99
N LEU A 447 -1.42 -0.74 -4.84
CA LEU A 447 -2.79 -1.25 -4.75
C LEU A 447 -3.84 -0.12 -4.64
N VAL A 448 -3.43 1.16 -4.63
CA VAL A 448 -4.32 2.31 -4.38
C VAL A 448 -5.07 2.80 -5.63
N SER A 449 -4.77 2.36 -6.87
CA SER A 449 -5.60 2.76 -8.03
C SER A 449 -5.61 1.81 -9.24
N ALA A 450 -6.72 1.10 -9.39
CA ALA A 450 -7.32 0.66 -10.66
C ALA A 450 -8.82 0.41 -10.40
N GLY A 451 -9.64 1.47 -10.42
CA GLY A 451 -11.11 1.39 -10.37
C GLY A 451 -11.70 0.44 -9.31
N ALA A 452 -11.67 0.81 -8.03
CA ALA A 452 -12.31 0.06 -6.94
C ALA A 452 -13.86 0.07 -6.97
N ALA A 453 -14.45 0.25 -8.16
CA ALA A 453 -15.79 -0.22 -8.46
C ALA A 453 -15.73 -1.74 -8.69
N GLU A 454 -15.67 -2.52 -7.62
CA GLU A 454 -16.06 -3.94 -7.64
C GLU A 454 -16.28 -4.40 -6.18
N SER A 455 -17.21 -3.71 -5.50
CA SER A 455 -18.01 -4.36 -4.45
C SER A 455 -18.70 -5.58 -5.07
N LEU A 456 -18.94 -6.63 -4.27
CA LEU A 456 -19.37 -7.99 -4.62
C LEU A 456 -20.71 -8.16 -5.40
N VAL A 457 -21.12 -7.23 -6.26
CA VAL A 457 -22.23 -7.38 -7.21
C VAL A 457 -21.86 -6.71 -8.53
N GLU A 458 -21.75 -7.52 -9.59
CA GLU A 458 -21.60 -7.07 -10.98
C GLU A 458 -22.64 -5.98 -11.32
N LEU A 459 -22.19 -4.86 -11.88
CA LEU A 459 -23.07 -3.89 -12.55
C LEU A 459 -22.95 -4.03 -14.07
N PRO A 460 -24.02 -3.70 -14.83
CA PRO A 460 -24.21 -4.16 -16.20
C PRO A 460 -23.27 -3.47 -17.20
N GLU A 461 -22.88 -4.24 -18.22
CA GLU A 461 -22.05 -3.86 -19.35
C GLU A 461 -22.45 -2.51 -19.98
N GLY A 462 -21.49 -1.59 -20.07
CA GLY A 462 -21.67 -0.37 -20.84
C GLY A 462 -20.71 0.77 -20.53
N ASN A 463 -19.39 0.53 -20.60
CA ASN A 463 -18.41 1.56 -20.94
C ASN A 463 -17.04 0.91 -21.20
N GLU A 464 -16.81 0.51 -22.45
CA GLU A 464 -15.48 0.13 -22.94
C GLU A 464 -14.65 1.40 -23.17
N GLY A 465 -13.75 1.70 -22.25
CA GLY A 465 -12.81 2.80 -22.40
C GLY A 465 -11.81 2.87 -21.26
N GLN A 466 -10.62 2.30 -21.48
CA GLN A 466 -9.44 2.21 -20.61
C GLN A 466 -9.45 1.08 -19.59
N VAL A 467 -8.80 -0.03 -19.96
CA VAL A 467 -8.39 -1.11 -19.07
C VAL A 467 -7.32 -0.56 -18.12
N SER A 468 -7.70 -0.15 -16.91
CA SER A 468 -6.72 -0.06 -15.82
C SER A 468 -6.21 -1.47 -15.53
N GLU A 469 -4.91 -1.66 -15.35
CA GLU A 469 -4.35 -2.96 -14.96
C GLU A 469 -5.11 -3.49 -13.74
N LYS A 470 -5.88 -4.57 -13.92
CA LYS A 470 -6.68 -5.17 -12.86
C LYS A 470 -5.70 -5.75 -11.84
N ILE A 471 -5.78 -5.29 -10.59
CA ILE A 471 -5.00 -5.82 -9.46
C ILE A 471 -5.19 -7.35 -9.40
N ASP A 472 -4.10 -8.10 -9.19
CA ASP A 472 -4.18 -9.56 -9.07
C ASP A 472 -5.17 -9.95 -7.95
N PRO A 473 -6.16 -10.81 -8.21
CA PRO A 473 -7.16 -11.20 -7.21
C PRO A 473 -6.54 -11.74 -5.92
N THR A 474 -5.40 -12.44 -6.01
CA THR A 474 -4.70 -13.00 -4.86
C THR A 474 -4.17 -11.91 -3.93
N LEU A 475 -3.56 -10.87 -4.51
CA LEU A 475 -3.06 -9.72 -3.74
C LEU A 475 -4.22 -8.91 -3.16
N ARG A 476 -5.33 -8.79 -3.90
CA ARG A 476 -6.55 -8.14 -3.41
C ARG A 476 -7.10 -8.87 -2.19
N ASP A 477 -7.23 -10.19 -2.24
CA ASP A 477 -7.74 -11.00 -1.14
C ASP A 477 -6.82 -10.95 0.09
N ALA A 478 -5.50 -10.92 -0.13
CA ALA A 478 -4.52 -10.73 0.93
C ALA A 478 -4.66 -9.34 1.60
N ASP A 479 -4.86 -8.27 0.82
CA ASP A 479 -5.07 -6.93 1.38
C ASP A 479 -6.42 -6.78 2.11
N ILE A 480 -7.49 -7.44 1.64
CA ILE A 480 -8.78 -7.50 2.35
C ILE A 480 -8.59 -8.18 3.72
N ALA A 481 -7.95 -9.36 3.75
CA ALA A 481 -7.70 -10.07 5.00
C ALA A 481 -6.84 -9.25 5.99
N ARG A 482 -5.88 -8.50 5.45
CA ARG A 482 -5.05 -7.54 6.22
C ARG A 482 -5.90 -6.42 6.81
N LEU A 483 -6.73 -5.75 5.99
CA LEU A 483 -7.60 -4.67 6.42
C LEU A 483 -8.61 -5.13 7.48
N ASP A 484 -9.21 -6.31 7.30
CA ASP A 484 -10.15 -6.90 8.26
C ASP A 484 -9.47 -7.16 9.61
N SER A 485 -8.21 -7.61 9.59
CA SER A 485 -7.41 -7.83 10.81
C SER A 485 -7.07 -6.50 11.51
N ILE A 486 -6.79 -5.44 10.75
CA ILE A 486 -6.62 -4.08 11.28
C ILE A 486 -7.92 -3.57 11.90
N ARG A 487 -9.06 -3.75 11.23
CA ARG A 487 -10.38 -3.40 11.77
C ARG A 487 -10.66 -4.16 13.06
N GLY A 488 -10.32 -5.44 13.11
CA GLY A 488 -10.39 -6.27 14.33
C GLY A 488 -9.54 -5.71 15.47
N PHE A 489 -8.28 -5.33 15.19
CA PHE A 489 -7.40 -4.70 16.18
C PHE A 489 -7.97 -3.37 16.68
N LEU A 490 -8.37 -2.47 15.78
CA LEU A 490 -8.93 -1.15 16.09
C LEU A 490 -10.26 -1.23 16.87
N ASN A 491 -11.08 -2.26 16.61
CA ASN A 491 -12.32 -2.48 17.34
C ASN A 491 -12.15 -3.25 18.65
N SER A 492 -10.98 -3.84 18.90
CA SER A 492 -10.72 -4.56 20.15
C SER A 492 -10.69 -3.63 21.37
N ASN A 493 -10.81 -4.20 22.56
CA ASN A 493 -10.59 -3.45 23.80
C ASN A 493 -9.10 -3.27 24.06
N THR A 494 -8.73 -2.18 24.75
CA THR A 494 -7.38 -2.02 25.28
C THR A 494 -7.00 -3.20 26.18
N PRO A 495 -5.79 -3.76 26.06
CA PRO A 495 -5.33 -4.87 26.90
C PRO A 495 -5.33 -4.56 28.39
N GLU A 496 -5.37 -5.61 29.21
CA GLU A 496 -5.24 -5.48 30.67
C GLU A 496 -3.96 -4.73 31.07
N GLY A 497 -4.08 -3.79 32.01
CA GLY A 497 -2.97 -2.95 32.48
C GLY A 497 -2.78 -1.64 31.72
N VAL A 498 -3.51 -1.42 30.62
CA VAL A 498 -3.67 -0.09 30.01
C VAL A 498 -4.65 0.70 30.87
N ASP A 499 -4.21 1.81 31.47
CA ASP A 499 -5.10 2.72 32.20
C ASP A 499 -5.62 3.79 31.23
N ALA A 500 -6.84 3.57 30.72
CA ALA A 500 -7.55 4.53 29.88
C ALA A 500 -8.58 5.38 30.66
N GLY A 501 -8.51 5.38 32.00
CA GLY A 501 -9.41 6.20 32.81
C GLY A 501 -8.97 7.66 32.86
N ILE A 502 -9.90 8.59 32.65
CA ILE A 502 -9.70 9.99 33.08
C ILE A 502 -10.17 10.09 34.54
N PRO A 503 -9.33 10.50 35.51
CA PRO A 503 -9.71 10.52 36.92
C PRO A 503 -11.00 11.30 37.18
N GLY A 504 -11.99 10.65 37.80
CA GLY A 504 -13.28 11.26 38.14
C GLY A 504 -14.26 11.40 36.96
N LYS A 505 -13.95 10.82 35.80
CA LYS A 505 -14.84 10.76 34.63
C LYS A 505 -15.37 9.34 34.46
N ASP A 506 -16.67 9.27 34.21
CA ASP A 506 -17.37 8.06 33.79
C ASP A 506 -17.14 7.89 32.28
N MET A 507 -16.21 7.01 31.93
CA MET A 507 -15.69 6.82 30.57
C MET A 507 -16.56 5.83 29.79
N ASN A 508 -17.19 4.88 30.48
CA ASN A 508 -18.11 3.89 29.90
C ASN A 508 -19.59 4.36 29.93
N HIS A 509 -19.86 5.48 30.60
CA HIS A 509 -21.14 6.17 30.68
C HIS A 509 -22.23 5.34 31.38
N ASP A 510 -21.85 4.47 32.32
CA ASP A 510 -22.77 3.67 33.14
C ASP A 510 -23.32 4.42 34.38
N ASN A 511 -22.98 5.70 34.51
CA ASN A 511 -23.23 6.61 35.63
C ASN A 511 -22.49 6.25 36.92
N ASN A 512 -21.46 5.39 36.86
CA ASN A 512 -20.56 5.10 37.96
C ASN A 512 -19.11 5.28 37.54
N VAL A 513 -18.34 6.01 38.34
CA VAL A 513 -16.88 6.06 38.17
C VAL A 513 -16.27 4.86 38.87
N ASP A 514 -15.89 3.82 38.14
CA ASP A 514 -15.36 2.55 38.65
C ASP A 514 -14.14 2.03 37.85
N GLY A 515 -13.77 0.76 38.07
CA GLY A 515 -12.62 0.15 37.40
C GLY A 515 -12.85 -0.15 35.91
N LYS A 516 -14.10 -0.20 35.44
CA LYS A 516 -14.47 -0.44 34.04
C LYS A 516 -14.26 0.79 33.17
N ASP A 517 -14.17 1.98 33.76
CA ASP A 517 -13.78 3.20 33.07
C ASP A 517 -12.33 3.20 32.58
N LYS A 518 -11.54 2.21 33.01
CA LYS A 518 -10.14 2.05 32.61
C LYS A 518 -9.97 1.25 31.33
N VAL A 519 -11.00 0.52 30.89
CA VAL A 519 -11.00 -0.25 29.65
C VAL A 519 -11.75 0.55 28.59
N THR A 520 -11.13 0.77 27.44
CA THR A 520 -11.75 1.50 26.32
C THR A 520 -11.50 0.78 25.00
N ASN A 521 -12.19 1.21 23.95
CA ASN A 521 -11.93 0.74 22.60
C ASN A 521 -10.54 1.16 22.11
N MET A 522 -9.86 0.31 21.35
CA MET A 522 -8.49 0.54 20.88
C MET A 522 -8.35 1.81 20.04
N THR A 523 -9.26 2.05 19.07
CA THR A 523 -9.27 3.30 18.28
C THR A 523 -9.37 4.53 19.17
N ARG A 524 -10.28 4.50 20.15
CA ARG A 524 -10.47 5.60 21.11
C ARG A 524 -9.16 5.87 21.85
N TYR A 525 -8.56 4.85 22.47
CA TYR A 525 -7.27 4.96 23.18
C TYR A 525 -6.14 5.54 22.32
N LEU A 526 -5.92 4.96 21.13
CA LEU A 526 -4.81 5.35 20.24
C LEU A 526 -4.97 6.78 19.72
N THR A 527 -6.20 7.26 19.59
CA THR A 527 -6.49 8.63 19.19
C THR A 527 -6.08 9.61 20.28
N GLY A 528 -6.56 9.45 21.53
CA GLY A 528 -6.53 10.53 22.52
C GLY A 528 -5.62 10.40 23.75
N TRP A 529 -5.13 9.21 24.14
CA TRP A 529 -4.67 8.98 25.53
C TRP A 529 -3.16 9.08 25.70
N ARG A 530 -2.41 9.04 24.60
CA ARG A 530 -0.94 9.03 24.61
C ARG A 530 -0.39 10.45 24.76
N GLN A 531 -0.64 11.09 25.90
CA GLN A 531 -0.29 12.50 26.11
C GLN A 531 0.61 12.74 27.33
N SER A 532 1.65 13.55 27.15
CA SER A 532 2.54 14.02 28.22
C SER A 532 2.51 15.53 28.41
N ALA A 533 2.40 15.93 29.68
CA ALA A 533 2.43 17.31 30.14
C ALA A 533 3.83 17.79 30.53
N TYR A 534 4.93 17.21 30.01
CA TYR A 534 6.27 17.69 30.33
C TYR A 534 6.52 19.05 29.66
N PRO A 535 6.82 20.13 30.41
CA PRO A 535 6.93 21.48 29.84
C PRO A 535 8.02 21.67 28.79
N SER A 536 9.07 20.85 28.83
CA SER A 536 10.23 20.92 27.93
C SER A 536 10.04 20.16 26.62
N SER A 537 9.20 19.13 26.60
CA SER A 537 8.98 18.26 25.44
C SER A 537 7.57 17.64 25.54
N PRO A 538 6.51 18.43 25.29
CA PRO A 538 5.16 17.91 25.34
C PRO A 538 4.92 16.94 24.18
N TYR A 539 4.17 15.87 24.45
CA TYR A 539 3.85 14.85 23.47
C TYR A 539 2.34 14.63 23.44
N PHE A 540 1.75 14.66 22.25
CA PHE A 540 0.28 14.58 22.08
C PHE A 540 -0.15 13.40 21.21
N GLY A 541 0.61 12.31 21.22
CA GLY A 541 0.21 11.03 20.64
C GLY A 541 0.82 10.71 19.28
N PHE A 542 1.29 11.71 18.53
CA PHE A 542 1.78 11.52 17.16
C PHE A 542 3.04 12.34 16.86
N GLN A 543 4.06 11.71 16.27
CA GLN A 543 5.30 12.39 15.86
C GLN A 543 5.11 13.25 14.59
N ASP A 544 4.20 12.83 13.72
CA ASP A 544 3.92 13.43 12.41
C ASP A 544 2.67 14.33 12.42
N GLY A 545 2.16 14.68 13.60
CA GLY A 545 0.89 15.41 13.76
C GLY A 545 -0.36 14.57 13.43
N GLY A 546 -0.21 13.25 13.27
CA GLY A 546 -1.26 12.28 13.02
C GLY A 546 -1.60 12.05 11.54
N GLU A 547 -0.70 12.38 10.62
CA GLU A 547 -0.88 12.14 9.17
C GLU A 547 -1.12 10.65 8.88
N GLN A 548 -0.21 9.81 9.34
CA GLN A 548 -0.23 8.38 9.03
C GLN A 548 -1.39 7.67 9.75
N PHE A 549 -1.62 8.00 11.02
CA PHE A 549 -2.73 7.43 11.78
C PHE A 549 -4.08 7.84 11.19
N GLY A 550 -4.24 9.11 10.79
CA GLY A 550 -5.46 9.59 10.13
C GLY A 550 -5.76 8.83 8.83
N LYS A 551 -4.74 8.57 8.01
CA LYS A 551 -4.87 7.75 6.78
C LYS A 551 -5.38 6.34 7.10
N VAL A 552 -4.80 5.68 8.11
CA VAL A 552 -5.20 4.33 8.55
C VAL A 552 -6.65 4.31 9.03
N ILE A 553 -7.05 5.27 9.88
CA ILE A 553 -8.42 5.35 10.37
C ILE A 553 -9.40 5.62 9.23
N GLN A 554 -9.05 6.51 8.30
CA GLN A 554 -9.88 6.76 7.13
C GLN A 554 -10.09 5.48 6.33
N GLN A 555 -9.03 4.75 5.95
CA GLN A 555 -9.14 3.48 5.21
C GLN A 555 -9.96 2.42 5.96
N ALA A 556 -9.78 2.32 7.28
CA ALA A 556 -10.50 1.36 8.10
C ALA A 556 -11.99 1.70 8.28
N SER A 557 -12.38 2.96 8.09
CA SER A 557 -13.73 3.48 8.37
C SER A 557 -14.47 4.05 7.16
N ILE A 558 -13.98 3.85 5.94
CA ILE A 558 -14.75 4.16 4.72
C ILE A 558 -15.97 3.24 4.68
N PRO A 559 -17.20 3.77 4.56
CA PRO A 559 -18.39 2.96 4.34
C PRO A 559 -18.27 2.14 3.07
N GLU A 560 -18.73 0.91 3.12
CA GLU A 560 -18.95 0.14 1.89
C GLU A 560 -20.24 0.63 1.21
N LYS A 561 -20.31 0.52 -0.12
CA LYS A 561 -21.51 0.86 -0.86
C LYS A 561 -22.70 0.12 -0.25
N HIS A 562 -23.74 0.87 0.10
CA HIS A 562 -24.91 0.28 0.74
C HIS A 562 -25.55 -0.75 -0.18
N MET A 563 -25.82 -1.92 0.39
CA MET A 563 -26.59 -2.99 -0.23
C MET A 563 -27.96 -3.00 0.47
N SER A 564 -29.04 -2.79 -0.29
CA SER A 564 -30.39 -3.06 0.25
C SER A 564 -30.45 -4.54 0.59
N LEU A 565 -30.59 -4.85 1.88
CA LEU A 565 -30.60 -6.24 2.34
C LEU A 565 -31.97 -6.91 2.16
N GLU A 566 -32.94 -6.22 1.56
CA GLU A 566 -34.26 -6.76 1.21
C GLU A 566 -34.19 -7.71 0.00
N ASP A 567 -33.26 -7.47 -0.94
CA ASP A 567 -33.08 -8.25 -2.17
C ASP A 567 -31.97 -9.32 -2.07
N VAL A 568 -31.21 -9.35 -0.97
CA VAL A 568 -30.11 -10.30 -0.75
C VAL A 568 -30.66 -11.59 -0.12
N THR A 569 -30.77 -12.65 -0.92
CA THR A 569 -31.28 -13.94 -0.43
C THR A 569 -30.23 -14.78 0.32
N ASP A 570 -28.95 -14.42 0.24
CA ASP A 570 -27.86 -15.08 0.94
C ASP A 570 -27.67 -14.48 2.34
N GLU A 571 -28.18 -15.18 3.36
CA GLU A 571 -28.05 -14.81 4.77
C GLU A 571 -26.59 -14.71 5.25
N GLY A 572 -25.66 -15.46 4.65
CA GLY A 572 -24.23 -15.40 4.96
C GLY A 572 -23.62 -14.09 4.50
N LEU A 573 -23.89 -13.68 3.26
CA LEU A 573 -23.45 -12.38 2.73
C LEU A 573 -24.09 -11.22 3.49
N LYS A 574 -25.40 -11.32 3.79
CA LYS A 574 -26.12 -10.31 4.61
C LYS A 574 -25.42 -10.12 5.96
N LYS A 575 -25.09 -11.22 6.65
CA LYS A 575 -24.39 -11.18 7.93
C LYS A 575 -22.97 -10.59 7.82
N GLN A 576 -22.19 -10.97 6.81
CA GLN A 576 -20.83 -10.43 6.60
C GLN A 576 -20.83 -8.93 6.31
N TRP A 577 -21.79 -8.44 5.52
CA TRP A 577 -21.97 -7.01 5.31
C TRP A 577 -22.36 -6.30 6.61
N TRP A 578 -23.31 -6.87 7.37
CA TRP A 578 -23.76 -6.34 8.65
C TRP A 578 -22.61 -6.15 9.65
N GLU A 579 -21.80 -7.19 9.85
CA GLU A 579 -20.66 -7.16 10.78
C GLU A 579 -19.61 -6.13 10.35
N ARG A 580 -19.37 -5.95 9.05
CA ARG A 580 -18.43 -4.95 8.53
C ARG A 580 -18.95 -3.52 8.71
N ASP A 581 -20.23 -3.27 8.43
CA ASP A 581 -20.87 -1.97 8.67
C ASP A 581 -20.76 -1.55 10.15
N GLU A 582 -21.01 -2.49 11.07
CA GLU A 582 -20.81 -2.26 12.50
C GLU A 582 -19.37 -1.85 12.83
N GLN A 583 -18.39 -2.61 12.32
CA GLN A 583 -16.98 -2.39 12.58
C GLN A 583 -16.50 -1.05 12.05
N ILE A 584 -16.91 -0.67 10.84
CA ILE A 584 -16.57 0.59 10.18
C ILE A 584 -17.06 1.78 11.02
N LYS A 585 -18.35 1.76 11.40
CA LYS A 585 -18.96 2.83 12.19
C LYS A 585 -18.38 2.91 13.59
N ARG A 586 -18.04 1.76 14.18
CA ARG A 586 -17.46 1.70 15.52
C ARG A 586 -16.07 2.31 15.56
N ILE A 587 -15.27 2.15 14.50
CA ILE A 587 -13.98 2.82 14.34
C ILE A 587 -14.17 4.33 14.20
N ALA A 588 -15.02 4.80 13.28
CA ALA A 588 -15.26 6.24 13.09
C ALA A 588 -15.78 6.93 14.36
N GLY A 589 -16.78 6.33 15.02
CA GLY A 589 -17.34 6.85 16.27
C GLY A 589 -16.30 6.92 17.38
N ASN A 590 -15.53 5.85 17.59
CA ASN A 590 -14.47 5.84 18.62
C ASN A 590 -13.29 6.76 18.29
N PHE A 591 -13.01 7.04 17.01
CA PHE A 591 -12.08 8.09 16.61
C PHE A 591 -12.59 9.48 17.08
N MET A 592 -13.85 9.83 16.78
CA MET A 592 -14.44 11.10 17.22
C MET A 592 -14.45 11.23 18.75
N PHE A 593 -14.88 10.18 19.45
CA PHE A 593 -14.87 10.16 20.93
C PHE A 593 -13.44 10.26 21.47
N GLY A 594 -12.49 9.60 20.82
CA GLY A 594 -11.09 9.63 21.24
C GLY A 594 -10.42 10.97 21.02
N TYR A 595 -10.74 11.66 19.93
CA TYR A 595 -10.28 13.02 19.69
C TYR A 595 -10.83 13.98 20.76
N GLN A 596 -12.13 13.88 21.06
CA GLN A 596 -12.76 14.67 22.12
C GLN A 596 -12.12 14.42 23.49
N ASP A 597 -11.84 13.16 23.82
CA ASP A 597 -11.15 12.81 25.05
C ASP A 597 -9.71 13.32 25.05
N GLY A 598 -9.04 13.35 23.89
CA GLY A 598 -7.73 13.97 23.71
C GLY A 598 -7.71 15.47 24.00
N LEU A 599 -8.71 16.21 23.51
CA LEU A 599 -8.88 17.64 23.82
C LEU A 599 -9.11 17.93 25.32
N GLU A 600 -9.65 16.94 26.04
CA GLU A 600 -9.97 17.03 27.46
C GLU A 600 -8.92 16.44 28.40
N HIS A 601 -7.97 15.69 27.85
CA HIS A 601 -7.06 14.91 28.65
C HIS A 601 -6.26 15.82 29.60
N PRO A 602 -6.12 15.44 30.89
CA PRO A 602 -5.54 16.28 31.94
C PRO A 602 -4.02 16.48 31.84
N ALA A 603 -3.40 16.20 30.69
CA ALA A 603 -1.99 16.53 30.44
C ALA A 603 -1.76 18.05 30.27
N ALA A 604 -2.63 18.83 30.91
CA ALA A 604 -2.63 20.26 31.00
C ALA A 604 -1.37 20.76 31.70
N LEU A 605 -0.56 21.53 30.97
CA LEU A 605 0.54 22.32 31.49
C LEU A 605 -0.07 23.53 32.23
N PRO A 606 0.16 23.72 33.54
CA PRO A 606 -0.39 24.87 34.27
C PRO A 606 -0.06 26.20 33.57
N GLY A 607 -1.07 26.84 32.97
CA GLY A 607 -0.95 28.11 32.24
C GLY A 607 -0.48 28.02 30.77
N LYS A 608 -0.42 26.84 30.14
CA LYS A 608 -0.06 26.62 28.73
C LYS A 608 -0.92 25.56 28.01
N ASP A 609 -2.16 25.37 28.44
CA ASP A 609 -3.07 24.37 27.85
C ASP A 609 -3.62 24.77 26.48
N GLU A 610 -3.37 26.01 26.11
CA GLU A 610 -3.83 26.61 24.87
C GLU A 610 -2.68 27.34 24.18
N HIS A 611 -2.63 27.24 22.86
CA HIS A 611 -1.78 28.01 21.98
C HIS A 611 -2.68 28.75 20.99
N ASP A 612 -2.65 30.08 21.00
CA ASP A 612 -3.50 30.93 20.17
C ASP A 612 -4.99 30.52 20.22
N GLY A 613 -5.49 30.26 21.42
CA GLY A 613 -6.88 29.90 21.65
C GLY A 613 -7.27 28.46 21.27
N GLN A 614 -6.33 27.66 20.78
CA GLN A 614 -6.49 26.24 20.44
C GLN A 614 -5.98 25.35 21.57
N ARG A 615 -6.62 24.20 21.80
CA ARG A 615 -6.05 23.19 22.71
C ARG A 615 -4.74 22.66 22.14
N MET A 616 -3.74 22.48 23.01
CA MET A 616 -2.43 21.97 22.59
C MET A 616 -2.50 20.64 21.83
N TYR A 617 -3.42 19.75 22.22
CA TYR A 617 -3.65 18.49 21.51
C TYR A 617 -4.03 18.72 20.04
N GLY A 618 -5.07 19.52 19.77
CA GLY A 618 -5.49 19.82 18.40
C GLY A 618 -4.44 20.62 17.63
N TYR A 619 -3.81 21.61 18.28
CA TYR A 619 -2.77 22.44 17.66
C TYR A 619 -1.56 21.62 17.18
N THR A 620 -1.10 20.67 17.99
CA THR A 620 0.05 19.83 17.65
C THR A 620 -0.30 18.70 16.66
N ASN A 621 -1.55 18.26 16.66
CA ASN A 621 -2.07 17.23 15.77
C ASN A 621 -2.89 17.83 14.62
N SER A 622 -2.41 18.90 14.01
CA SER A 622 -3.13 19.62 12.93
C SER A 622 -3.44 18.73 11.73
N ARG A 623 -2.59 17.76 11.40
CA ARG A 623 -2.87 16.82 10.30
C ARG A 623 -3.97 15.83 10.66
N LEU A 624 -4.01 15.34 11.90
CA LEU A 624 -5.11 14.53 12.41
C LEU A 624 -6.42 15.30 12.41
N ARG A 625 -6.37 16.60 12.76
CA ARG A 625 -7.51 17.51 12.68
C ARG A 625 -8.06 17.56 11.25
N SER A 626 -7.22 17.73 10.23
CA SER A 626 -7.67 17.68 8.83
C SER A 626 -8.24 16.31 8.44
N TRP A 627 -7.65 15.22 8.92
CA TRP A 627 -8.18 13.87 8.70
C TRP A 627 -9.56 13.65 9.34
N ALA A 628 -9.86 14.32 10.46
CA ALA A 628 -11.15 14.17 11.13
C ALA A 628 -12.34 14.56 10.22
N GLY A 629 -12.16 15.55 9.34
CA GLY A 629 -13.16 15.92 8.35
C GLY A 629 -13.49 14.76 7.41
N VAL A 630 -12.50 14.18 6.75
CA VAL A 630 -12.72 13.09 5.79
C VAL A 630 -13.10 11.76 6.44
N ILE A 631 -12.70 11.53 7.70
CA ILE A 631 -13.13 10.35 8.48
C ILE A 631 -14.61 10.45 8.84
N MET A 632 -15.07 11.61 9.31
CA MET A 632 -16.43 11.75 9.84
C MET A 632 -17.48 12.16 8.81
N SER A 633 -17.08 12.77 7.68
CA SER A 633 -18.00 13.18 6.62
C SER A 633 -18.94 12.07 6.12
N PRO A 634 -18.46 10.82 5.86
CA PRO A 634 -19.34 9.73 5.43
C PRO A 634 -20.39 9.31 6.47
N HIS A 635 -20.18 9.69 7.73
CA HIS A 635 -21.00 9.29 8.88
C HIS A 635 -21.82 10.46 9.45
N MET A 636 -21.93 11.58 8.72
CA MET A 636 -22.61 12.78 9.21
C MET A 636 -24.09 12.59 9.49
N GLU A 637 -24.75 11.66 8.79
CA GLU A 637 -26.14 11.30 9.09
C GLU A 637 -26.27 10.72 10.52
N ASP A 638 -25.40 9.77 10.89
CA ASP A 638 -25.42 9.15 12.22
C ASP A 638 -25.11 10.17 13.33
N VAL A 639 -24.15 11.07 13.08
CA VAL A 639 -23.82 12.19 13.98
C VAL A 639 -25.04 13.06 14.21
N THR A 640 -25.75 13.40 13.14
CA THR A 640 -26.93 14.25 13.15
C THR A 640 -28.08 13.62 13.94
N ILE A 641 -28.38 12.34 13.67
CA ILE A 641 -29.38 11.55 14.43
C ILE A 641 -29.06 11.58 15.93
N SER A 642 -27.80 11.37 16.28
CA SER A 642 -27.33 11.35 17.67
C SER A 642 -27.30 12.71 18.35
N MET A 643 -27.10 13.79 17.60
CA MET A 643 -27.21 15.15 18.15
C MET A 643 -28.67 15.48 18.52
N LYS A 644 -29.62 15.13 17.65
CA LYS A 644 -31.06 15.33 17.89
C LYS A 644 -31.51 14.52 19.09
N ASP A 645 -31.29 13.20 19.02
CA ASP A 645 -31.84 12.20 19.95
C ASP A 645 -30.72 11.35 20.59
N PRO A 646 -29.94 11.93 21.52
CA PRO A 646 -28.82 11.25 22.15
C PRO A 646 -29.28 9.99 22.90
N LYS A 647 -28.43 8.96 22.88
CA LYS A 647 -28.69 7.68 23.56
C LYS A 647 -28.05 7.63 24.94
N ASN A 648 -28.04 6.47 25.59
CA ASN A 648 -27.35 6.27 26.87
C ASN A 648 -26.00 5.56 26.71
N THR A 649 -25.44 5.56 25.49
CA THR A 649 -24.17 4.91 25.16
C THR A 649 -23.37 5.78 24.20
N ASN A 650 -22.05 5.62 24.19
CA ASN A 650 -21.14 6.16 23.18
C ASN A 650 -20.54 4.98 22.40
N ASP A 651 -21.37 4.38 21.55
CA ASP A 651 -21.01 3.19 20.77
C ASP A 651 -21.91 3.11 19.52
N VAL A 652 -21.83 1.99 18.83
CA VAL A 652 -22.67 1.65 17.69
C VAL A 652 -23.85 0.77 18.13
N VAL A 653 -25.04 1.05 17.59
CA VAL A 653 -26.25 0.24 17.79
C VAL A 653 -26.85 -0.18 16.45
N GLY A 654 -27.57 -1.30 16.42
CA GLY A 654 -28.37 -1.69 15.25
C GLY A 654 -29.53 -0.72 15.04
N GLY A 655 -29.61 -0.11 13.85
CA GLY A 655 -30.65 0.84 13.46
C GLY A 655 -31.90 0.18 12.85
N GLY A 656 -32.88 1.00 12.46
CA GLY A 656 -34.19 0.56 11.95
C GLY A 656 -34.21 0.14 10.48
N ASP A 657 -33.26 0.60 9.66
CA ASP A 657 -33.24 0.42 8.20
C ASP A 657 -32.14 -0.54 7.74
N ASP A 658 -31.94 -1.63 8.48
CA ASP A 658 -30.89 -2.60 8.17
C ASP A 658 -29.46 -1.95 8.08
N ARG A 659 -29.18 -0.95 8.91
CA ARG A 659 -27.83 -0.37 9.09
C ARG A 659 -27.52 -0.13 10.56
N HIS A 660 -26.24 -0.16 10.92
CA HIS A 660 -25.81 0.32 12.23
C HIS A 660 -25.80 1.85 12.27
N GLN A 661 -25.77 2.44 13.47
CA GLN A 661 -25.68 3.88 13.66
C GLN A 661 -24.67 4.21 14.75
N ILE A 662 -23.80 5.19 14.50
CA ILE A 662 -22.97 5.81 15.55
C ILE A 662 -23.90 6.52 16.53
N THR A 663 -23.80 6.20 17.82
CA THR A 663 -24.60 6.84 18.88
C THR A 663 -23.75 7.44 19.97
N PHE A 664 -24.21 8.55 20.53
CA PHE A 664 -23.57 9.17 21.69
C PHE A 664 -24.58 9.73 22.69
N SER A 665 -24.11 9.82 23.93
CA SER A 665 -24.88 10.27 25.07
C SER A 665 -25.10 11.77 25.10
N SER A 666 -26.09 12.22 25.89
CA SER A 666 -26.29 13.66 26.10
C SER A 666 -25.07 14.32 26.74
N ASN A 667 -24.28 13.58 27.52
CA ASN A 667 -23.03 14.07 28.08
C ASN A 667 -21.98 14.27 26.97
N MET A 668 -21.77 13.25 26.13
CA MET A 668 -20.85 13.34 25.01
C MET A 668 -21.24 14.44 24.02
N ARG A 669 -22.53 14.58 23.67
CA ARG A 669 -23.03 15.71 22.88
C ARG A 669 -22.60 17.05 23.46
N GLY A 670 -22.77 17.23 24.78
CA GLY A 670 -22.32 18.46 25.46
C GLY A 670 -20.81 18.68 25.34
N ARG A 671 -20.01 17.62 25.46
CA ARG A 671 -18.55 17.68 25.34
C ARG A 671 -18.09 18.05 23.92
N LEU A 672 -18.75 17.51 22.90
CA LEU A 672 -18.47 17.82 21.49
C LEU A 672 -18.78 19.29 21.14
N LEU A 673 -19.82 19.86 21.75
CA LEU A 673 -20.36 21.21 21.50
C LEU A 673 -19.76 22.34 22.37
N LYS A 674 -18.99 22.01 23.40
CA LYS A 674 -18.43 23.06 24.28
C LYS A 674 -17.39 23.92 23.54
N LYS A 675 -17.00 25.04 24.15
CA LYS A 675 -15.98 25.98 23.61
C LYS A 675 -14.66 25.33 23.19
N ALA A 676 -14.20 24.32 23.92
CA ALA A 676 -13.00 23.55 23.57
C ALA A 676 -13.34 22.11 23.17
N GLY A 677 -14.47 21.92 22.50
CA GLY A 677 -14.95 20.64 21.98
C GLY A 677 -14.50 20.38 20.55
N PHE A 678 -14.80 19.18 20.07
CA PHE A 678 -14.42 18.66 18.76
C PHE A 678 -14.73 19.64 17.62
N PHE A 679 -15.98 20.08 17.46
CA PHE A 679 -16.37 20.96 16.35
C PHE A 679 -15.66 22.32 16.39
N THR A 680 -15.47 22.88 17.58
CA THR A 680 -14.72 24.14 17.72
C THR A 680 -13.24 23.95 17.37
N ASP A 681 -12.61 22.85 17.79
CA ASP A 681 -11.20 22.58 17.45
C ASP A 681 -11.00 22.37 15.95
N LEU A 682 -11.91 21.65 15.27
CA LEU A 682 -11.88 21.47 13.81
C LEU A 682 -11.96 22.81 13.05
N GLY A 683 -12.60 23.83 13.63
CA GLY A 683 -12.67 25.17 13.03
C GLY A 683 -11.31 25.82 12.81
N PHE A 684 -10.28 25.42 13.56
CA PHE A 684 -8.91 25.89 13.39
C PHE A 684 -8.11 25.15 12.31
N ASP A 685 -8.72 24.20 11.61
CA ASP A 685 -8.07 23.54 10.49
C ASP A 685 -7.97 24.48 9.28
N ASN A 686 -6.75 24.71 8.81
CA ASN A 686 -6.46 25.59 7.69
C ASN A 686 -5.19 25.13 6.96
N PRO A 687 -5.22 23.95 6.29
CA PRO A 687 -4.10 23.46 5.49
C PRO A 687 -3.68 24.51 4.45
N ALA A 688 -2.36 24.63 4.24
CA ALA A 688 -1.83 25.51 3.22
C ALA A 688 -2.32 25.09 1.83
N VAL A 689 -2.52 26.06 0.94
CA VAL A 689 -2.84 25.80 -0.47
C VAL A 689 -1.56 25.94 -1.28
N ASN A 690 -1.22 24.89 -2.02
CA ASN A 690 -0.17 24.89 -3.02
C ASN A 690 -0.80 25.27 -4.36
N ASP A 691 -0.27 26.31 -5.00
CA ASP A 691 -0.76 26.84 -6.27
C ASP A 691 -0.19 26.12 -7.50
N ASN A 692 0.52 25.00 -7.29
CA ASN A 692 1.21 24.23 -8.34
C ASN A 692 2.16 25.07 -9.23
N GLY A 693 2.59 26.25 -8.77
CA GLY A 693 3.38 27.20 -9.55
C GLY A 693 2.57 28.03 -10.56
N THR A 694 1.24 28.01 -10.48
CA THR A 694 0.27 28.69 -11.35
C THR A 694 -0.67 29.62 -10.57
N PRO A 695 -0.19 30.75 -10.00
CA PRO A 695 -0.99 31.63 -9.12
C PRO A 695 -2.28 32.20 -9.74
N ASP A 696 -2.37 32.26 -11.07
CA ASP A 696 -3.51 32.77 -11.82
C ASP A 696 -4.51 31.68 -12.27
N ASP A 697 -4.18 30.39 -12.11
CA ASP A 697 -5.04 29.25 -12.46
C ASP A 697 -5.41 28.45 -11.21
N THR A 698 -6.51 28.81 -10.55
CA THR A 698 -6.94 28.15 -9.31
C THR A 698 -7.51 26.74 -9.53
N LYS A 699 -7.42 26.17 -10.74
CA LYS A 699 -8.00 24.86 -11.07
C LYS A 699 -7.07 23.69 -10.79
N ASP A 700 -5.77 23.95 -10.70
CA ASP A 700 -4.76 22.95 -10.33
C ASP A 700 -4.16 23.17 -8.94
N ASP A 701 -4.62 24.20 -8.22
CA ASP A 701 -4.41 24.38 -6.79
C ASP A 701 -4.79 23.11 -6.02
N TYR A 702 -4.03 22.81 -4.96
CA TYR A 702 -4.36 21.74 -4.02
C TYR A 702 -3.98 22.09 -2.58
N TYR A 703 -4.77 21.59 -1.62
CA TYR A 703 -4.36 21.65 -0.22
C TYR A 703 -3.15 20.76 0.05
N GLU A 704 -2.15 21.26 0.78
CA GLU A 704 -1.05 20.44 1.28
C GLU A 704 -1.61 19.28 2.14
N GLY A 705 -1.19 18.06 1.84
CA GLY A 705 -1.81 16.84 2.41
C GLY A 705 -3.05 16.33 1.66
N GLY A 706 -3.52 17.03 0.63
CA GLY A 706 -4.58 16.59 -0.28
C GLY A 706 -6.00 16.67 0.28
N ARG A 707 -6.22 17.40 1.38
CA ARG A 707 -7.51 17.47 2.08
C ARG A 707 -7.94 18.91 2.31
N ALA A 708 -9.20 19.20 2.00
CA ALA A 708 -9.83 20.45 2.41
C ALA A 708 -9.91 20.56 3.95
N PRO A 709 -10.08 21.77 4.51
CA PRO A 709 -10.29 21.94 5.94
C PRO A 709 -11.37 21.01 6.50
N ALA A 710 -11.19 20.51 7.71
CA ALA A 710 -12.03 19.49 8.31
C ALA A 710 -13.52 19.90 8.36
N ILE A 711 -13.80 21.11 8.83
CA ILE A 711 -15.17 21.67 8.85
C ILE A 711 -15.77 21.78 7.44
N ASP A 712 -14.97 22.10 6.43
CA ASP A 712 -15.46 22.27 5.06
C ASP A 712 -15.95 20.92 4.51
N ASN A 713 -15.23 19.82 4.77
CA ASN A 713 -15.68 18.46 4.40
C ASN A 713 -17.00 18.08 5.11
N LEU A 714 -17.09 18.33 6.41
CA LEU A 714 -18.29 18.01 7.20
C LEU A 714 -19.48 18.85 6.74
N LEU A 715 -19.25 20.11 6.40
CA LEU A 715 -20.28 21.02 5.90
C LEU A 715 -20.81 20.57 4.54
N ILE A 716 -19.94 20.16 3.61
CA ILE A 716 -20.33 19.62 2.31
C ILE A 716 -21.19 18.37 2.50
N ALA A 717 -20.77 17.44 3.36
CA ALA A 717 -21.52 16.21 3.63
C ALA A 717 -22.86 16.48 4.32
N ALA A 718 -22.91 17.38 5.30
CA ALA A 718 -24.15 17.75 5.96
C ALA A 718 -25.13 18.44 5.00
N LYS A 719 -24.63 19.33 4.14
CA LYS A 719 -25.39 19.99 3.09
C LYS A 719 -26.00 18.99 2.13
N ALA A 720 -25.19 18.11 1.56
CA ALA A 720 -25.65 17.09 0.62
C ALA A 720 -26.73 16.20 1.26
N GLY A 721 -26.48 15.70 2.48
CA GLY A 721 -27.47 14.88 3.20
C GLY A 721 -28.77 15.60 3.52
N TYR A 722 -28.71 16.85 3.98
CA TYR A 722 -29.91 17.66 4.26
C TYR A 722 -30.71 17.94 2.98
N GLU A 723 -30.04 18.37 1.90
CA GLU A 723 -30.69 18.69 0.63
C GLU A 723 -31.30 17.45 -0.02
N ASP A 724 -30.60 16.32 -0.03
CA ASP A 724 -31.09 15.07 -0.62
C ASP A 724 -32.35 14.55 0.10
N GLU A 725 -32.34 14.53 1.44
CA GLU A 725 -33.51 14.11 2.23
C GLU A 725 -34.68 15.10 2.12
N LEU A 726 -34.37 16.40 2.11
CA LEU A 726 -35.38 17.44 1.94
C LEU A 726 -36.02 17.36 0.54
N HIS A 727 -35.20 17.15 -0.49
CA HIS A 727 -35.64 16.99 -1.86
C HIS A 727 -36.54 15.77 -2.01
N GLU A 728 -36.17 14.61 -1.45
CA GLU A 728 -37.01 13.41 -1.51
C GLU A 728 -38.34 13.59 -0.76
N ALA A 729 -38.33 14.26 0.41
CA ALA A 729 -39.58 14.62 1.11
C ALA A 729 -40.48 15.55 0.26
N ALA A 730 -39.90 16.61 -0.32
CA ALA A 730 -40.62 17.59 -1.13
C ALA A 730 -41.14 17.02 -2.45
N LYS A 731 -40.35 16.18 -3.12
CA LYS A 731 -40.73 15.44 -4.33
C LYS A 731 -41.93 14.52 -4.07
N ASN A 732 -41.94 13.85 -2.92
CA ASN A 732 -43.06 13.02 -2.47
C ASN A 732 -44.23 13.82 -1.87
N LYS A 733 -44.17 15.16 -1.91
CA LYS A 733 -45.17 16.09 -1.32
C LYS A 733 -45.43 15.84 0.16
N SER A 734 -44.47 15.26 0.86
CA SER A 734 -44.55 14.88 2.27
C SER A 734 -43.89 15.96 3.11
N TRP A 735 -44.56 17.10 3.23
CA TRP A 735 -44.04 18.31 3.87
C TRP A 735 -43.83 18.14 5.39
N ASP A 736 -44.60 17.26 6.01
CA ASP A 736 -44.43 16.76 7.37
C ASP A 736 -43.16 15.87 7.53
N GLN A 737 -42.67 15.25 6.46
CA GLN A 737 -41.33 14.61 6.48
C GLN A 737 -40.22 15.67 6.34
N ALA A 738 -40.43 16.72 5.55
CA ALA A 738 -39.47 17.84 5.45
C ALA A 738 -39.23 18.52 6.82
N GLU A 739 -40.28 18.65 7.64
CA GLU A 739 -40.15 19.09 9.04
C GLU A 739 -39.21 18.17 9.86
N GLN A 740 -39.35 16.85 9.72
CA GLN A 740 -38.52 15.88 10.44
C GLN A 740 -37.06 15.94 9.99
N VAL A 741 -36.83 16.18 8.70
CA VAL A 741 -35.50 16.41 8.11
C VAL A 741 -34.86 17.66 8.71
N SER A 742 -35.57 18.80 8.76
CA SER A 742 -35.06 20.01 9.44
C SER A 742 -34.72 19.76 10.90
N SER A 743 -35.60 19.08 11.64
CA SER A 743 -35.38 18.73 13.05
C SER A 743 -34.19 17.78 13.26
N LYS A 744 -33.92 16.90 12.28
CA LYS A 744 -32.77 16.00 12.25
C LYS A 744 -31.49 16.81 12.06
N TRP A 745 -31.38 17.59 10.99
CA TRP A 745 -30.14 18.24 10.56
C TRP A 745 -29.78 19.53 11.31
N ALA A 746 -30.75 20.24 11.89
CA ALA A 746 -30.50 21.54 12.54
C ALA A 746 -29.38 21.52 13.60
N PRO A 747 -29.27 20.54 14.52
CA PRO A 747 -28.19 20.51 15.51
C PRO A 747 -26.77 20.42 14.91
N ALA A 748 -26.60 19.61 13.86
CA ALA A 748 -25.29 19.45 13.22
C ALA A 748 -24.95 20.68 12.37
N MET A 749 -25.93 21.22 11.64
CA MET A 749 -25.76 22.45 10.88
C MET A 749 -25.39 23.62 11.79
N GLU A 750 -26.11 23.81 12.90
CA GLU A 750 -25.83 24.88 13.85
C GLU A 750 -24.41 24.74 14.44
N ALA A 751 -23.97 23.53 14.78
CA ALA A 751 -22.62 23.28 15.26
C ALA A 751 -21.52 23.54 14.22
N LEU A 752 -21.81 23.34 12.92
CA LEU A 752 -20.85 23.54 11.83
C LEU A 752 -20.83 24.99 11.34
N PHE A 753 -21.96 25.67 11.24
CA PHE A 753 -22.04 27.03 10.71
C PHE A 753 -21.61 28.10 11.71
N THR A 754 -21.79 27.85 13.02
CA THR A 754 -21.68 28.90 14.04
C THR A 754 -20.46 28.73 14.94
N ALA A 755 -19.85 29.86 15.33
CA ALA A 755 -18.87 29.86 16.41
C ALA A 755 -19.55 29.89 17.79
N PRO A 756 -18.86 29.46 18.86
CA PRO A 756 -19.31 29.67 20.22
C PRO A 756 -19.67 31.12 20.54
N ALA A 757 -20.79 31.32 21.25
CA ALA A 757 -21.19 32.66 21.71
C ALA A 757 -20.13 33.34 22.61
N ASP A 758 -19.26 32.54 23.24
CA ASP A 758 -18.13 32.97 24.05
C ASP A 758 -16.77 32.70 23.37
N ALA A 759 -16.76 32.54 22.04
CA ALA A 759 -15.56 32.34 21.23
C ALA A 759 -14.49 33.39 21.56
N ASN A 760 -13.23 32.95 21.67
CA ASN A 760 -12.12 33.88 21.75
C ASN A 760 -11.87 34.53 20.37
N GLU A 761 -11.07 35.59 20.35
CA GLU A 761 -10.72 36.32 19.13
C GLU A 761 -10.14 35.38 18.04
N GLN A 762 -9.38 34.37 18.43
CA GLN A 762 -8.78 33.41 17.50
C GLN A 762 -9.81 32.46 16.88
N THR A 763 -10.80 32.01 17.65
CA THR A 763 -11.92 31.19 17.14
C THR A 763 -12.75 31.99 16.13
N LEU A 764 -12.99 33.27 16.42
CA LEU A 764 -13.70 34.17 15.50
C LEU A 764 -12.89 34.44 14.21
N ARG A 765 -11.56 34.53 14.32
CA ARG A 765 -10.66 34.63 13.15
C ARG A 765 -10.70 33.37 12.30
N ALA A 766 -10.62 32.19 12.90
CA ALA A 766 -10.71 30.93 12.15
C ALA A 766 -12.05 30.81 11.40
N LEU A 767 -13.14 31.23 12.03
CA LEU A 767 -14.46 31.35 11.39
C LEU A 767 -14.45 32.34 10.21
N ASN A 768 -13.88 33.54 10.40
CA ASN A 768 -13.73 34.55 9.33
C ASN A 768 -12.95 34.00 8.13
N GLU A 769 -11.82 33.35 8.39
CA GLU A 769 -10.97 32.76 7.36
C GLU A 769 -11.72 31.71 6.56
N ARG A 770 -12.45 30.81 7.25
CA ARG A 770 -13.34 29.84 6.60
C ARG A 770 -14.37 30.55 5.71
N ASN A 771 -15.09 31.52 6.25
CA ASN A 771 -16.12 32.25 5.52
C ASN A 771 -15.54 32.96 4.29
N ALA A 772 -14.36 33.57 4.41
CA ALA A 772 -13.65 34.22 3.30
C ALA A 772 -13.21 33.22 2.22
N ARG A 773 -12.74 32.02 2.61
CA ARG A 773 -12.39 30.96 1.67
C ARG A 773 -13.60 30.54 0.83
N TRP A 774 -14.73 30.27 1.48
CA TRP A 774 -15.97 29.92 0.77
C TRP A 774 -16.47 31.05 -0.14
N GLN A 775 -16.45 32.32 0.30
CA GLN A 775 -16.77 33.47 -0.58
C GLN A 775 -15.87 33.53 -1.82
N LYS A 776 -14.56 33.25 -1.66
CA LYS A 776 -13.61 33.17 -2.77
C LYS A 776 -13.97 32.03 -3.73
N PHE A 777 -14.28 30.83 -3.22
CA PHE A 777 -14.65 29.69 -4.08
C PHE A 777 -15.94 29.93 -4.86
N ILE A 778 -16.93 30.56 -4.23
CA ILE A 778 -18.20 30.89 -4.87
C ILE A 778 -18.00 31.93 -5.98
N SER A 779 -17.24 33.00 -5.69
CA SER A 779 -16.95 34.07 -6.67
C SER A 779 -16.04 33.61 -7.83
N ALA A 780 -15.17 32.63 -7.61
CA ALA A 780 -14.32 32.02 -8.63
C ALA A 780 -15.07 31.01 -9.55
N GLY A 781 -16.27 30.60 -9.16
CA GLY A 781 -17.09 29.63 -9.89
C GLY A 781 -16.91 28.19 -9.39
N ILE A 782 -17.96 27.38 -9.56
CA ILE A 782 -18.28 26.06 -8.99
C ILE A 782 -17.18 24.97 -9.05
N GLY A 783 -16.02 25.20 -9.66
CA GLY A 783 -14.89 24.26 -9.74
C GLY A 783 -13.67 24.56 -8.87
N ALA A 784 -13.74 25.54 -7.95
CA ALA A 784 -12.55 26.14 -7.35
C ALA A 784 -12.08 25.55 -6.00
N ILE A 785 -12.73 24.51 -5.43
CA ILE A 785 -12.23 23.87 -4.20
C ILE A 785 -11.03 22.98 -4.54
N PRO A 786 -9.82 23.26 -4.01
CA PRO A 786 -8.58 22.64 -4.45
C PRO A 786 -8.35 21.26 -3.80
N ILE A 787 -9.19 20.29 -4.15
CA ILE A 787 -9.09 18.90 -3.69
C ILE A 787 -8.28 18.09 -4.72
N ALA A 788 -7.09 17.62 -4.34
CA ALA A 788 -6.22 16.83 -5.21
C ALA A 788 -5.57 15.64 -4.50
N GLY A 789 -4.84 14.82 -5.26
CA GLY A 789 -4.11 13.65 -4.77
C GLY A 789 -4.94 12.37 -4.73
N ASP A 790 -4.42 11.31 -4.11
CA ASP A 790 -5.04 9.98 -4.13
C ASP A 790 -6.38 9.91 -3.39
N LEU A 791 -6.60 10.81 -2.42
CA LEU A 791 -7.91 11.02 -1.80
C LEU A 791 -8.97 11.42 -2.82
N ALA A 792 -8.65 12.35 -3.72
CA ALA A 792 -9.57 12.79 -4.78
C ALA A 792 -9.84 11.70 -5.84
N LYS A 793 -8.94 10.71 -5.97
CA LYS A 793 -9.08 9.56 -6.89
C LYS A 793 -9.88 8.41 -6.30
N GLY A 794 -10.07 8.36 -4.98
CA GLY A 794 -10.89 7.35 -4.30
C GLY A 794 -12.39 7.64 -4.46
N GLU A 795 -13.23 6.61 -4.36
CA GLU A 795 -14.70 6.72 -4.56
C GLU A 795 -15.34 7.82 -3.70
N TYR A 796 -15.00 7.87 -2.41
CA TYR A 796 -15.58 8.87 -1.49
C TYR A 796 -15.00 10.28 -1.67
N GLY A 797 -13.68 10.42 -1.88
CA GLY A 797 -13.09 11.73 -2.11
C GLY A 797 -13.47 12.30 -3.49
N GLY A 798 -13.69 11.43 -4.48
CA GLY A 798 -14.34 11.76 -5.74
C GLY A 798 -15.77 12.24 -5.54
N TRP A 799 -16.57 11.55 -4.72
CA TRP A 799 -17.92 12.02 -4.37
C TRP A 799 -17.91 13.40 -3.69
N ILE A 800 -17.02 13.66 -2.71
CA ILE A 800 -16.88 14.99 -2.10
C ILE A 800 -16.50 16.04 -3.15
N ALA A 801 -15.55 15.73 -4.03
CA ALA A 801 -15.16 16.62 -5.12
C ALA A 801 -16.31 16.88 -6.11
N ASP A 802 -17.15 15.88 -6.39
CA ASP A 802 -18.33 16.02 -7.23
C ASP A 802 -19.42 16.83 -6.54
N GLN A 803 -19.67 16.62 -5.25
CA GLN A 803 -20.60 17.42 -4.45
C GLN A 803 -20.16 18.90 -4.42
N ALA A 804 -18.88 19.15 -4.19
CA ALA A 804 -18.28 20.47 -4.27
C ALA A 804 -18.45 21.13 -5.65
N ARG A 805 -18.43 20.32 -6.72
CA ARG A 805 -18.58 20.75 -8.13
C ARG A 805 -20.03 20.75 -8.63
N SER A 806 -20.97 20.24 -7.86
CA SER A 806 -22.36 20.09 -8.28
C SER A 806 -23.11 21.43 -8.19
N ASN A 807 -23.86 21.73 -9.25
CA ASN A 807 -24.65 22.95 -9.36
C ASN A 807 -25.95 22.84 -8.54
N GLY A 808 -26.09 23.63 -7.49
CA GLY A 808 -27.37 23.78 -6.77
C GLY A 808 -27.51 25.04 -5.90
N THR A 809 -26.41 25.58 -5.35
CA THR A 809 -26.50 26.54 -4.23
C THR A 809 -25.45 27.66 -4.23
N ALA A 810 -24.70 27.86 -5.32
CA ALA A 810 -23.63 28.86 -5.36
C ALA A 810 -24.14 30.28 -5.02
N SER A 811 -25.34 30.67 -5.48
CA SER A 811 -25.95 31.97 -5.18
C SER A 811 -26.53 32.09 -3.76
N VAL A 812 -26.77 30.97 -3.10
CA VAL A 812 -27.32 30.89 -1.74
C VAL A 812 -26.17 31.09 -0.73
N LEU A 813 -25.04 30.43 -0.91
CA LEU A 813 -23.89 30.52 0.00
C LEU A 813 -23.14 31.88 -0.01
N GLU A 814 -23.17 32.65 -1.11
CA GLU A 814 -22.44 33.94 -1.24
C GLU A 814 -22.92 35.00 -0.23
N ALA A 815 -24.20 34.94 0.15
CA ALA A 815 -24.82 35.86 1.10
C ALA A 815 -24.58 35.49 2.57
N PHE A 816 -24.18 34.24 2.87
CA PHE A 816 -24.35 33.63 4.20
C PHE A 816 -23.06 33.46 5.02
N LEU A 817 -21.92 33.98 4.53
CA LEU A 817 -20.61 33.75 5.14
C LEU A 817 -19.89 35.09 5.39
N PRO A 818 -20.27 35.86 6.44
CA PRO A 818 -19.69 37.17 6.72
C PRO A 818 -18.20 37.05 7.07
N THR A 819 -17.41 38.03 6.62
CA THR A 819 -15.93 38.05 6.74
C THR A 819 -15.39 39.10 7.72
N ASN A 820 -16.27 39.78 8.46
CA ASN A 820 -15.91 40.90 9.34
C ASN A 820 -16.34 40.66 10.81
N ASN A 821 -15.87 39.57 11.42
CA ASN A 821 -16.15 39.25 12.83
C ASN A 821 -15.26 40.02 13.85
N GLU A 822 -14.62 41.14 13.47
CA GLU A 822 -13.76 41.94 14.38
C GLU A 822 -14.55 42.76 15.42
N ASN A 823 -15.86 42.95 15.21
CA ASN A 823 -16.79 43.56 16.18
C ASN A 823 -17.93 42.58 16.47
N ALA A 824 -17.99 42.06 17.71
CA ALA A 824 -19.08 41.18 18.16
C ALA A 824 -20.49 41.83 18.04
N ASP A 825 -20.56 43.17 18.07
CA ASP A 825 -21.82 43.93 17.95
C ASP A 825 -22.29 44.15 16.50
N ALA A 826 -21.48 43.79 15.48
CA ALA A 826 -21.78 44.00 14.06
C ALA A 826 -22.08 42.69 13.30
N LEU A 827 -22.19 41.58 14.02
CA LEU A 827 -22.53 40.25 13.49
C LEU A 827 -24.01 40.21 13.04
N PRO A 828 -24.34 39.56 11.91
CA PRO A 828 -25.58 38.78 11.84
C PRO A 828 -25.57 37.77 12.99
N ASP A 829 -26.68 37.59 13.72
CA ASP A 829 -26.74 36.63 14.83
C ASP A 829 -26.28 35.25 14.31
N ALA A 830 -25.59 34.44 15.11
CA ALA A 830 -25.28 33.04 14.77
C ALA A 830 -26.55 32.27 14.32
N LYS A 831 -27.72 32.71 14.81
CA LYS A 831 -29.04 32.31 14.36
C LYS A 831 -29.23 32.50 12.85
N ASP A 832 -28.82 33.65 12.31
CA ASP A 832 -29.10 34.08 10.94
C ASP A 832 -28.46 33.14 9.91
N MET A 833 -27.22 32.64 10.10
CA MET A 833 -26.56 31.81 9.07
C MET A 833 -27.19 30.42 8.88
N THR A 834 -27.47 29.70 9.98
CA THR A 834 -28.11 28.38 9.92
C THR A 834 -29.56 28.51 9.48
N GLU A 835 -30.25 29.51 10.03
CA GLU A 835 -31.63 29.85 9.69
C GLU A 835 -31.79 30.21 8.22
N GLU A 836 -30.97 31.12 7.72
CA GLU A 836 -31.07 31.62 6.34
C GLU A 836 -30.72 30.53 5.34
N TYR A 837 -29.72 29.68 5.63
CA TYR A 837 -29.38 28.52 4.79
C TYR A 837 -30.51 27.49 4.74
N MET A 838 -30.93 26.98 5.90
CA MET A 838 -31.95 25.92 5.96
C MET A 838 -33.30 26.40 5.44
N SER A 839 -33.66 27.65 5.72
CA SER A 839 -34.89 28.27 5.20
C SER A 839 -34.82 28.48 3.69
N SER A 840 -33.67 28.92 3.16
CA SER A 840 -33.46 29.04 1.71
C SER A 840 -33.59 27.71 0.98
N ALA A 841 -33.07 26.62 1.56
CA ALA A 841 -33.22 25.28 1.00
C ALA A 841 -34.70 24.82 0.99
N ILE A 842 -35.45 25.11 2.06
CA ILE A 842 -36.88 24.83 2.12
C ILE A 842 -37.64 25.64 1.07
N TYR A 843 -37.40 26.95 0.96
CA TYR A 843 -38.05 27.78 -0.06
C TYR A 843 -37.64 27.39 -1.47
N GLN A 844 -36.40 26.91 -1.66
CA GLN A 844 -35.96 26.33 -2.91
C GLN A 844 -36.82 25.12 -3.27
N GLU A 845 -36.96 24.13 -2.39
CA GLU A 845 -37.82 22.97 -2.65
C GLU A 845 -39.30 23.34 -2.79
N MET A 846 -39.81 24.32 -2.03
CA MET A 846 -41.17 24.83 -2.22
C MET A 846 -41.35 25.47 -3.58
N SER A 847 -40.37 26.23 -4.08
CA SER A 847 -40.46 26.88 -5.39
C SER A 847 -40.36 25.91 -6.57
N THR A 848 -39.69 24.76 -6.39
CA THR A 848 -39.46 23.77 -7.45
C THR A 848 -40.46 22.62 -7.41
N GLN A 849 -40.86 22.19 -6.22
CA GLN A 849 -41.76 21.06 -5.97
C GLN A 849 -43.13 21.50 -5.44
N GLY A 850 -43.33 22.74 -5.03
CA GLY A 850 -44.63 23.20 -4.51
C GLY A 850 -45.75 23.09 -5.54
N ASP A 851 -46.97 22.81 -5.06
CA ASP A 851 -48.16 22.76 -5.92
C ASP A 851 -48.88 24.11 -5.88
N PHE A 852 -48.70 24.89 -6.95
CA PHE A 852 -49.30 26.21 -7.10
C PHE A 852 -50.21 26.27 -8.33
N PRO A 853 -51.41 26.88 -8.22
CA PRO A 853 -52.29 27.03 -9.36
C PRO A 853 -51.70 28.00 -10.38
N ALA A 854 -51.84 27.69 -11.67
CA ALA A 854 -51.34 28.54 -12.77
C ALA A 854 -52.09 29.89 -12.92
N ALA A 855 -53.29 30.02 -12.34
CA ALA A 855 -54.10 31.24 -12.39
C ALA A 855 -55.03 31.38 -11.18
N GLY A 856 -55.53 32.60 -10.94
CA GLY A 856 -56.42 32.94 -9.81
C GLY A 856 -55.69 33.64 -8.66
N GLU A 857 -56.42 34.13 -7.66
CA GLU A 857 -55.88 34.97 -6.56
C GLU A 857 -54.80 34.27 -5.70
N ASN A 858 -54.71 32.94 -5.77
CA ASN A 858 -53.72 32.12 -5.07
C ASN A 858 -52.53 31.69 -5.96
N SER A 859 -52.46 32.16 -7.21
CA SER A 859 -51.33 31.87 -8.11
C SER A 859 -50.16 32.82 -7.87
N PRO A 860 -48.89 32.37 -8.03
CA PRO A 860 -47.71 33.22 -7.85
C PRO A 860 -47.71 34.45 -8.79
N GLY A 861 -48.19 34.27 -10.03
CA GLY A 861 -48.31 35.35 -11.01
C GLY A 861 -49.34 36.41 -10.61
N ALA A 862 -50.51 36.01 -10.10
CA ALA A 862 -51.52 36.97 -9.65
C ALA A 862 -51.10 37.71 -8.38
N TYR A 863 -50.44 37.01 -7.44
CA TYR A 863 -49.91 37.63 -6.22
C TYR A 863 -48.85 38.69 -6.53
N SER A 864 -47.96 38.40 -7.50
CA SER A 864 -46.96 39.35 -8.01
C SER A 864 -47.60 40.63 -8.58
N GLY A 865 -48.74 40.51 -9.27
CA GLY A 865 -49.45 41.64 -9.90
C GLY A 865 -50.43 42.40 -8.99
N GLY A 866 -50.91 41.79 -7.90
CA GLY A 866 -51.88 42.38 -6.97
C GLY A 866 -51.29 43.25 -5.86
N SER A 867 -49.99 43.08 -5.57
CA SER A 867 -49.27 43.90 -4.59
C SER A 867 -48.99 45.29 -5.17
N LYS A 868 -49.80 46.29 -4.78
CA LYS A 868 -49.73 47.67 -5.29
C LYS A 868 -48.30 48.24 -5.16
N GLY A 869 -47.54 48.20 -6.26
CA GLY A 869 -46.21 48.83 -6.37
C GLY A 869 -45.03 47.88 -6.65
N SER A 870 -45.23 46.55 -6.72
CA SER A 870 -44.15 45.62 -7.04
C SER A 870 -43.70 45.73 -8.51
N LYS A 871 -42.41 46.00 -8.76
CA LYS A 871 -41.76 45.86 -10.08
C LYS A 871 -41.22 44.43 -10.34
N TYR A 872 -41.49 43.51 -9.43
CA TYR A 872 -40.84 42.21 -9.32
C TYR A 872 -41.85 41.09 -9.58
N SER A 873 -41.41 40.05 -10.30
CA SER A 873 -42.27 38.94 -10.74
C SER A 873 -41.72 37.63 -10.21
N LEU A 874 -42.56 36.84 -9.54
CA LEU A 874 -42.24 35.48 -9.11
C LEU A 874 -42.21 34.50 -10.28
N VAL A 875 -42.87 34.81 -11.39
CA VAL A 875 -42.91 33.95 -12.59
C VAL A 875 -41.94 34.45 -13.66
N ARG A 876 -41.38 33.52 -14.43
CA ARG A 876 -40.61 33.74 -15.65
C ARG A 876 -41.53 34.18 -16.81
N GLU A 877 -40.93 34.57 -17.93
CA GLU A 877 -41.68 35.00 -19.12
C GLU A 877 -42.55 33.90 -19.74
N ASP A 878 -42.21 32.63 -19.51
CA ASP A 878 -42.98 31.46 -19.94
C ASP A 878 -44.16 31.11 -19.00
N GLY A 879 -44.33 31.88 -17.92
CA GLY A 879 -45.39 31.70 -16.93
C GLY A 879 -45.08 30.69 -15.82
N LEU A 880 -43.90 30.05 -15.83
CA LEU A 880 -43.46 29.15 -14.76
C LEU A 880 -42.93 29.93 -13.56
N LEU A 881 -43.09 29.37 -12.36
CA LEU A 881 -42.50 29.91 -11.14
C LEU A 881 -40.96 29.88 -11.25
N LYS A 882 -40.29 30.98 -10.92
CA LYS A 882 -38.84 31.00 -10.75
C LYS A 882 -38.45 30.12 -9.58
N SER A 883 -37.34 29.38 -9.67
CA SER A 883 -36.81 28.75 -8.46
C SER A 883 -36.30 29.83 -7.50
N TYR A 884 -36.31 29.55 -6.20
CA TYR A 884 -35.87 30.50 -5.18
C TYR A 884 -34.44 30.99 -5.41
N SER A 885 -33.56 30.12 -5.92
CA SER A 885 -32.18 30.46 -6.34
C SER A 885 -32.08 31.41 -7.54
N GLU A 886 -33.11 31.49 -8.37
CA GLU A 886 -33.22 32.44 -9.50
C GLU A 886 -33.88 33.77 -9.11
N MET A 887 -34.52 33.82 -7.94
CA MET A 887 -35.18 35.01 -7.44
C MET A 887 -34.17 36.02 -6.92
N LYS A 888 -34.36 37.29 -7.29
CA LYS A 888 -33.65 38.43 -6.67
C LYS A 888 -34.06 38.62 -5.22
N PRO A 889 -33.29 39.32 -4.37
CA PRO A 889 -33.63 39.54 -2.97
C PRO A 889 -35.07 40.04 -2.73
N GLU A 890 -35.56 40.99 -3.55
CA GLU A 890 -36.93 41.49 -3.42
C GLU A 890 -38.00 40.52 -3.95
N GLU A 891 -37.62 39.62 -4.85
CA GLU A 891 -38.49 38.52 -5.33
C GLU A 891 -38.56 37.41 -4.27
N LYS A 892 -37.47 37.14 -3.56
CA LYS A 892 -37.44 36.21 -2.42
C LYS A 892 -38.37 36.67 -1.30
N ASP A 893 -38.26 37.92 -0.83
CA ASP A 893 -39.18 38.50 0.17
C ASP A 893 -40.65 38.44 -0.28
N LEU A 894 -40.90 38.67 -1.58
CA LEU A 894 -42.25 38.55 -2.14
C LEU A 894 -42.76 37.10 -2.13
N PHE A 895 -41.89 36.12 -2.38
CA PHE A 895 -42.20 34.70 -2.35
C PHE A 895 -42.46 34.20 -0.93
N GLU A 896 -41.60 34.58 0.03
CA GLU A 896 -41.78 34.24 1.44
C GLU A 896 -43.13 34.75 1.96
N ARG A 897 -43.49 36.01 1.65
CA ARG A 897 -44.82 36.55 1.99
C ARG A 897 -45.96 35.82 1.28
N PHE A 898 -45.76 35.44 0.03
CA PHE A 898 -46.74 34.64 -0.71
C PHE A 898 -47.02 33.30 -0.02
N ILE A 899 -45.96 32.59 0.39
CA ILE A 899 -46.08 31.33 1.14
C ILE A 899 -46.82 31.57 2.45
N ALA A 900 -46.38 32.55 3.25
CA ALA A 900 -46.98 32.87 4.54
C ALA A 900 -48.47 33.27 4.46
N GLU A 901 -48.87 34.05 3.44
CA GLU A 901 -50.24 34.54 3.32
C GLU A 901 -51.20 33.56 2.63
N LYS A 902 -50.69 32.68 1.76
CA LYS A 902 -51.53 31.86 0.86
C LYS A 902 -51.44 30.36 1.10
N TYR A 903 -50.38 29.86 1.73
CA TYR A 903 -50.12 28.43 1.92
C TYR A 903 -49.71 28.14 3.37
N SER A 904 -50.72 27.97 4.24
CA SER A 904 -50.52 27.70 5.67
C SER A 904 -49.63 26.49 5.94
N ASP A 905 -49.79 25.43 5.16
CA ASP A 905 -49.08 24.16 5.37
C ASP A 905 -47.59 24.32 5.07
N TYR A 906 -47.25 25.14 4.07
CA TYR A 906 -45.86 25.48 3.73
C TYR A 906 -45.27 26.47 4.74
N ALA A 907 -46.06 27.43 5.20
CA ALA A 907 -45.67 28.33 6.27
C ALA A 907 -45.37 27.56 7.58
N GLU A 908 -46.17 26.54 7.91
CA GLU A 908 -45.97 25.69 9.08
C GLU A 908 -44.64 24.92 9.02
N VAL A 909 -44.28 24.34 7.85
CA VAL A 909 -42.95 23.69 7.68
C VAL A 909 -41.81 24.66 7.96
N HIS A 910 -41.90 25.88 7.43
CA HIS A 910 -40.90 26.91 7.68
C HIS A 910 -40.85 27.31 9.17
N GLU A 911 -41.99 27.52 9.82
CA GLU A 911 -42.05 27.81 11.26
C GLU A 911 -41.44 26.69 12.12
N GLN A 912 -41.68 25.42 11.77
CA GLN A 912 -41.08 24.29 12.48
C GLN A 912 -39.57 24.18 12.23
N ASN A 913 -39.10 24.52 11.03
CA ASN A 913 -37.68 24.64 10.75
C ASN A 913 -37.02 25.68 11.67
N LEU A 914 -37.62 26.87 11.81
CA LEU A 914 -37.14 27.91 12.72
C LEU A 914 -37.11 27.41 14.17
N HIS A 915 -38.16 26.71 14.61
CA HIS A 915 -38.24 26.14 15.95
C HIS A 915 -37.14 25.08 16.20
N ALA A 916 -36.85 24.23 15.21
CA ALA A 916 -35.76 23.25 15.29
C ALA A 916 -34.39 23.90 15.45
N ILE A 917 -34.13 24.98 14.71
CA ILE A 917 -32.88 25.76 14.79
C ILE A 917 -32.76 26.44 16.15
N ASP A 918 -33.83 27.08 16.64
CA ASP A 918 -33.84 27.71 17.97
C ASP A 918 -33.60 26.68 19.08
N LEU A 919 -34.16 25.46 18.95
CA LEU A 919 -33.90 24.38 19.89
C LEU A 919 -32.45 23.89 19.84
N ALA A 920 -31.86 23.78 18.65
CA ALA A 920 -30.46 23.42 18.46
C ALA A 920 -29.53 24.44 19.13
N LYS A 921 -29.74 25.73 18.86
CA LYS A 921 -29.00 26.84 19.49
C LYS A 921 -29.08 26.80 21.01
N ASN A 922 -30.29 26.65 21.57
CA ASN A 922 -30.47 26.56 23.01
C ASN A 922 -29.70 25.38 23.62
N LYS A 923 -29.72 24.21 22.97
CA LYS A 923 -28.94 23.04 23.43
C LYS A 923 -27.43 23.28 23.34
N HIS A 924 -26.96 23.95 22.29
CA HIS A 924 -25.55 24.30 22.14
C HIS A 924 -25.10 25.29 23.23
N ASP A 925 -25.90 26.32 23.51
CA ASP A 925 -25.62 27.29 24.56
C ASP A 925 -25.66 26.68 25.98
N GLU A 926 -26.59 25.74 26.23
CA GLU A 926 -26.59 24.94 27.46
C GLU A 926 -25.32 24.10 27.64
N ALA A 927 -24.80 23.53 26.55
CA ALA A 927 -23.56 22.75 26.59
C ALA A 927 -22.32 23.61 26.87
N ARG A 928 -22.35 24.90 26.49
CA ARG A 928 -21.23 25.84 26.68
C ARG A 928 -21.19 26.46 28.08
N THR A 929 -22.34 26.55 28.75
CA THR A 929 -22.46 27.15 30.10
C THR A 929 -22.19 26.17 31.25
N ARG A 930 -22.04 24.87 30.95
CA ARG A 930 -21.75 23.78 31.90
C ARG A 930 -20.32 23.30 31.73
#